data_AF-A0A2T7FB49-F1
#
_entry.id   AF-A0A2T7FB49-F1
#
_cell.length_a   1.000
_cell.length_b   1.000
_cell.length_c   1.000
_cell.angle_alpha   90.00
_cell.angle_beta   90.00
_cell.angle_gamma   90.00
#
_symmetry.space_group_name_H-M   'P 1'
#
loop_
_entity.id
_entity.type
_entity.pdbx_description
1 polymer ?
#
loop_
_entity_poly.entity_id
_entity_poly.type
_entity_poly.pdbx_seq_one_letter_code
_entity_poly.pdbx_strand_id
1 'polypeptide(L)'
;MADGGGAKCSAAVGEGAYFMASIMAITGIMATVLVLSGLFQSALRRLDQPSIISHILAGIMVGPTVLGRAMDLRELGMRDAGSALSGTIYFVRMVFMFFIGLELDLRYLRHNLRRSLTIACGGSALCFVLAVLAGPFCYGLMHPGQGSFHPDKIFASTALFALVLTSTASPVLIRIVTELKLTGSETGQIAIGAAFANDMASLTALSVIIVTHTVYGAEVRKEDEPSPTFKAGRLAVLAVAVWMAVSLVAWVARLLNRLKRGRQYISKYELCGMLFLIMVLSLVQQALGYSASMTAFLIGLAMPREGPTARTLMDRLAYPVHQLVMPLCFGAIGARLDFTKIGNFTAVQLIVAVAVTTLLSAAGKVAGTVLAGRALGMATREAVVLGALLNVKGYSDILAINFGNKVDVWGEPVQVVLLMSSIINTFMAGPASAAIVRQQRAAFRYRSRCLQDIRVDDELRVLVCVHGAAGVHPMLTLANLSKGAALLPVYLLHLVELVTSRKYAITHQLYHAREGGEDEDEWGYAREIDQVAAAVATFTFDHAVHVRQMTAISNLASMDTDVRHNLEDSRASMVIMPFHMEQRYDGRMVCRGEGRRQLNRRVLQRSQCTVGILVERPFAQEVTGEQLEVMALFFGGEDDREAVAFAARLATQPSARVTLCRFLLPSGKGLLGNQETAEAAMQDEEFMADMYGRYVAPGQVAYTERHVSNGAETVTALSSMVGACSLFVVGNGGKAGGDRGVMTSDMGDLDEECPELGPVGELLASDDMVGCGSVLVLQQHKVRRPKHKQMRTWNMDNQQQQYQPQAPHYQADEDVSDSDDAVVDILGSASSAPTNRSLKPN
;
A
#
# COMPACT_ATOMS: atom_id res chain seq x y z
N MET A 1 13.87 3.02 -79.72
CA MET A 1 14.53 3.52 -78.49
C MET A 1 13.52 4.31 -77.65
N ALA A 2 12.36 3.71 -77.38
CA ALA A 2 11.32 4.30 -76.54
C ALA A 2 10.66 3.15 -75.78
N ASP A 3 11.28 2.73 -74.67
CA ASP A 3 10.67 1.90 -73.65
C ASP A 3 11.58 1.88 -72.43
N GLY A 4 11.11 2.42 -71.30
CA GLY A 4 11.90 2.42 -70.05
C GLY A 4 11.45 3.39 -68.95
N GLY A 5 10.60 4.38 -69.27
CA GLY A 5 10.12 5.37 -68.28
C GLY A 5 8.82 5.01 -67.56
N GLY A 6 7.90 4.29 -68.21
CA GLY A 6 6.54 4.05 -67.70
C GLY A 6 6.45 3.04 -66.54
N ALA A 7 7.32 2.04 -66.50
CA ALA A 7 7.29 1.00 -65.47
C ALA A 7 7.75 1.52 -64.08
N LYS A 8 8.65 2.50 -64.03
CA LYS A 8 9.16 3.07 -62.76
C LYS A 8 8.15 4.00 -62.07
N CYS A 9 7.36 4.77 -62.82
CA CYS A 9 6.31 5.60 -62.23
C CYS A 9 5.12 4.77 -61.71
N SER A 10 4.71 3.72 -62.43
CA SER A 10 3.64 2.82 -61.96
C SER A 10 4.03 2.04 -60.70
N ALA A 11 5.29 1.60 -60.61
CA ALA A 11 5.79 0.90 -59.42
C ALA A 11 5.95 1.84 -58.22
N ALA A 12 6.46 3.06 -58.41
CA ALA A 12 6.61 4.05 -57.34
C ALA A 12 5.26 4.60 -56.84
N VAL A 13 4.26 4.75 -57.71
CA VAL A 13 2.88 5.12 -57.34
C VAL A 13 2.19 3.96 -56.63
N GLY A 14 2.43 2.72 -57.07
CA GLY A 14 2.00 1.51 -56.36
C GLY A 14 2.60 1.46 -54.94
N GLU A 15 3.92 1.50 -54.80
CA GLU A 15 4.63 1.51 -53.51
C GLU A 15 4.17 2.65 -52.59
N GLY A 16 3.98 3.86 -53.12
CA GLY A 16 3.47 5.01 -52.36
C GLY A 16 2.02 4.84 -51.88
N ALA A 17 1.15 4.25 -52.71
CA ALA A 17 -0.24 3.95 -52.33
C ALA A 17 -0.31 2.82 -51.28
N TYR A 18 0.51 1.78 -51.40
CA TYR A 18 0.61 0.72 -50.38
C TYR A 18 1.18 1.25 -49.07
N PHE A 19 2.13 2.19 -49.11
CA PHE A 19 2.67 2.84 -47.92
C PHE A 19 1.62 3.68 -47.18
N MET A 20 0.89 4.53 -47.90
CA MET A 20 -0.18 5.34 -47.29
C MET A 20 -1.35 4.50 -46.79
N ALA A 21 -1.76 3.47 -47.54
CA ALA A 21 -2.78 2.52 -47.09
C ALA A 21 -2.35 1.77 -45.82
N SER A 22 -1.09 1.35 -45.73
CA SER A 22 -0.53 0.71 -44.53
C SER A 22 -0.53 1.65 -43.33
N ILE A 23 -0.15 2.92 -43.50
CA ILE A 23 -0.19 3.92 -42.43
C ILE A 23 -1.64 4.18 -41.98
N MET A 24 -2.59 4.34 -42.90
CA MET A 24 -4.00 4.53 -42.56
C MET A 24 -4.57 3.32 -41.83
N ALA A 25 -4.20 2.11 -42.24
CA ALA A 25 -4.65 0.89 -41.59
C ALA A 25 -4.05 0.74 -40.18
N ILE A 26 -2.75 1.00 -40.00
CA ILE A 26 -2.09 0.97 -38.69
C ILE A 26 -2.71 2.04 -37.77
N THR A 27 -2.89 3.27 -38.24
CA THR A 27 -3.50 4.34 -37.42
C THR A 27 -4.96 4.03 -37.08
N GLY A 28 -5.73 3.44 -38.01
CA GLY A 28 -7.07 2.93 -37.77
C GLY A 28 -7.11 1.85 -36.67
N ILE A 29 -6.22 0.86 -36.74
CA ILE A 29 -6.07 -0.19 -35.72
C ILE A 29 -5.69 0.41 -34.35
N MET A 30 -4.79 1.38 -34.32
CA MET A 30 -4.38 2.04 -33.07
C MET A 30 -5.54 2.84 -32.46
N ALA A 31 -6.31 3.55 -33.29
CA ALA A 31 -7.49 4.29 -32.86
C ALA A 31 -8.58 3.35 -32.31
N THR A 32 -8.83 2.20 -32.95
CA THR A 32 -9.82 1.23 -32.45
C THR A 32 -9.38 0.63 -31.11
N VAL A 33 -8.09 0.30 -30.93
CA VAL A 33 -7.55 -0.16 -29.63
C VAL A 33 -7.78 0.90 -28.55
N LEU A 34 -7.55 2.18 -28.84
CA LEU A 34 -7.76 3.27 -27.87
C LEU A 34 -9.23 3.44 -27.49
N VAL A 35 -10.14 3.43 -28.47
CA VAL A 35 -11.59 3.55 -28.22
C VAL A 35 -12.12 2.36 -27.42
N LEU A 36 -11.78 1.14 -27.83
CA LEU A 36 -12.19 -0.08 -27.13
C LEU A 36 -11.61 -0.16 -25.71
N SER A 37 -10.36 0.29 -25.53
CA SER A 37 -9.74 0.42 -24.22
C SER A 37 -10.55 1.33 -23.30
N GLY A 38 -10.96 2.51 -23.79
CA GLY A 38 -11.79 3.45 -23.01
C GLY A 38 -13.15 2.88 -22.63
N LEU A 39 -13.80 2.18 -23.57
CA LEU A 39 -15.10 1.53 -23.35
C LEU A 39 -15.00 0.41 -22.30
N PHE A 40 -14.03 -0.49 -22.45
CA PHE A 40 -13.78 -1.54 -21.46
C PHE A 40 -13.38 -0.97 -20.12
N GLN A 41 -12.58 0.10 -20.10
CA GLN A 41 -12.22 0.76 -18.85
C GLN A 41 -13.46 1.30 -18.13
N SER A 42 -14.41 1.91 -18.85
CA SER A 42 -15.66 2.40 -18.25
C SER A 42 -16.49 1.27 -17.62
N ALA A 43 -16.53 0.09 -18.25
CA ALA A 43 -17.23 -1.07 -17.72
C ALA A 43 -16.51 -1.71 -16.53
N LEU A 44 -15.21 -1.98 -16.68
CA LEU A 44 -14.37 -2.66 -15.68
C LEU A 44 -14.09 -1.80 -14.45
N ARG A 45 -14.12 -0.47 -14.58
CA ARG A 45 -14.00 0.44 -13.42
C ARG A 45 -15.13 0.24 -12.40
N ARG A 46 -16.31 -0.24 -12.82
CA ARG A 46 -17.40 -0.63 -11.90
C ARG A 46 -17.09 -1.89 -11.09
N LEU A 47 -16.14 -2.70 -11.56
CA LEU A 47 -15.71 -3.97 -10.95
C LEU A 47 -14.38 -3.83 -10.18
N ASP A 48 -13.89 -2.60 -9.96
CA ASP A 48 -12.60 -2.31 -9.33
C ASP A 48 -11.39 -3.03 -9.98
N GLN A 49 -11.45 -3.28 -11.28
CA GLN A 49 -10.38 -3.97 -12.01
C GLN A 49 -9.27 -3.00 -12.46
N PRO A 50 -7.97 -3.40 -12.42
CA PRO A 50 -6.86 -2.62 -12.96
C PRO A 50 -7.04 -2.25 -14.43
N SER A 51 -6.57 -1.07 -14.84
CA SER A 51 -6.78 -0.57 -16.21
C SER A 51 -6.07 -1.38 -17.29
N ILE A 52 -5.00 -2.07 -16.93
CA ILE A 52 -4.23 -2.94 -17.84
C ILE A 52 -5.12 -4.03 -18.43
N ILE A 53 -6.11 -4.51 -17.67
CA ILE A 53 -7.03 -5.58 -18.06
C ILE A 53 -7.89 -5.13 -19.24
N SER A 54 -8.36 -3.88 -19.22
CA SER A 54 -9.19 -3.33 -20.31
C SER A 54 -8.39 -3.15 -21.60
N HIS A 55 -7.11 -2.76 -21.50
CA HIS A 55 -6.22 -2.61 -22.65
C HIS A 55 -5.90 -3.96 -23.31
N ILE A 56 -5.61 -5.01 -22.54
CA ILE A 56 -5.34 -6.34 -23.08
C ILE A 56 -6.60 -6.90 -23.77
N LEU A 57 -7.78 -6.73 -23.17
CA LEU A 57 -9.06 -7.14 -23.76
C LEU A 57 -9.35 -6.40 -25.08
N ALA A 58 -9.09 -5.09 -25.14
CA ALA A 58 -9.18 -4.31 -26.37
C ALA A 58 -8.26 -4.87 -27.46
N GLY A 59 -7.04 -5.25 -27.08
CA GLY A 59 -6.09 -5.95 -27.94
C GLY A 59 -6.62 -7.25 -28.52
N ILE A 60 -7.22 -8.12 -27.69
CA ILE A 60 -7.79 -9.40 -28.12
C ILE A 60 -8.94 -9.19 -29.11
N MET A 61 -9.79 -8.19 -28.89
CA MET A 61 -10.87 -7.83 -29.82
C MET A 61 -10.35 -7.35 -31.18
N VAL A 62 -9.26 -6.57 -31.18
CA VAL A 62 -8.65 -6.05 -32.41
C VAL A 62 -7.74 -7.08 -33.10
N GLY A 63 -7.31 -8.11 -32.38
CA GLY A 63 -6.46 -9.19 -32.87
C GLY A 63 -7.07 -10.01 -34.01
N PRO A 64 -6.29 -10.93 -34.60
CA PRO A 64 -6.70 -11.78 -35.72
C PRO A 64 -7.91 -12.68 -35.39
N THR A 65 -8.22 -12.83 -34.11
CA THR A 65 -9.24 -13.74 -33.58
C THR A 65 -10.67 -13.25 -33.71
N VAL A 66 -10.90 -11.95 -33.62
CA VAL A 66 -12.23 -11.34 -33.70
C VAL A 66 -12.30 -10.41 -34.91
N LEU A 67 -11.55 -9.31 -34.90
CA LEU A 67 -11.57 -8.35 -36.00
C LEU A 67 -10.96 -8.93 -37.28
N GLY A 68 -9.89 -9.72 -37.18
CA GLY A 68 -9.27 -10.39 -38.33
C GLY A 68 -10.12 -11.49 -38.98
N ARG A 69 -11.23 -11.90 -38.34
CA ARG A 69 -12.26 -12.76 -38.97
C ARG A 69 -13.38 -11.96 -39.62
N ALA A 70 -13.64 -10.74 -39.13
CA ALA A 70 -14.70 -9.87 -39.64
C ALA A 70 -14.24 -9.03 -40.84
N MET A 71 -12.95 -8.69 -40.91
CA MET A 71 -12.34 -7.96 -42.02
C MET A 71 -11.07 -8.68 -42.49
N ASP A 72 -10.98 -8.98 -43.79
CA ASP A 72 -9.82 -9.65 -44.38
C ASP A 72 -8.68 -8.64 -44.56
N LEU A 73 -7.85 -8.48 -43.51
CA LEU A 73 -6.73 -7.53 -43.45
C LEU A 73 -5.68 -7.76 -44.56
N ARG A 74 -5.73 -8.92 -45.24
CA ARG A 74 -4.88 -9.26 -46.38
C ARG A 74 -5.11 -8.34 -47.59
N GLU A 75 -6.33 -7.83 -47.78
CA GLU A 75 -6.64 -6.89 -48.88
C GLU A 75 -5.95 -5.54 -48.72
N LEU A 76 -5.56 -5.17 -47.48
CA LEU A 76 -4.78 -3.96 -47.17
C LEU A 76 -3.26 -4.20 -47.16
N GLY A 77 -2.78 -5.35 -47.64
CA GLY A 77 -1.35 -5.69 -47.65
C GLY A 77 -0.78 -6.10 -46.29
N MET A 78 -1.62 -6.34 -45.28
CA MET A 78 -1.21 -6.75 -43.94
C MET A 78 -1.53 -8.22 -43.70
N ARG A 79 -0.51 -9.01 -43.35
CA ARG A 79 -0.66 -10.46 -43.15
C ARG A 79 -1.44 -10.80 -41.88
N ASP A 80 -1.23 -10.03 -40.80
CA ASP A 80 -1.93 -10.10 -39.50
C ASP A 80 -1.83 -8.76 -38.75
N ALA A 81 -2.90 -8.33 -38.04
CA ALA A 81 -2.92 -7.10 -37.24
C ALA A 81 -1.77 -7.05 -36.21
N GLY A 82 -1.46 -8.16 -35.54
CA GLY A 82 -0.37 -8.24 -34.56
C GLY A 82 1.03 -8.06 -35.16
N SER A 83 1.23 -8.43 -36.43
CA SER A 83 2.51 -8.28 -37.14
C SER A 83 2.71 -6.85 -37.66
N ALA A 84 1.65 -6.23 -38.21
CA ALA A 84 1.64 -4.85 -38.67
C ALA A 84 1.87 -3.86 -37.53
N LEU A 85 1.25 -4.12 -36.38
CA LEU A 85 1.39 -3.29 -35.19
C LEU A 85 2.80 -3.43 -34.56
N SER A 86 3.48 -4.58 -34.74
CA SER A 86 4.73 -4.90 -34.05
C SER A 86 5.87 -3.90 -34.32
N GLY A 87 5.96 -3.34 -35.54
CA GLY A 87 6.98 -2.35 -35.89
C GLY A 87 6.79 -1.02 -35.18
N THR A 88 5.57 -0.48 -35.20
CA THR A 88 5.23 0.79 -34.54
C THR A 88 5.25 0.68 -33.01
N ILE A 89 4.72 -0.42 -32.48
CA ILE A 89 4.74 -0.70 -31.03
C ILE A 89 6.17 -0.76 -30.50
N TYR A 90 7.13 -1.23 -31.28
CA TYR A 90 8.51 -1.34 -30.84
C TYR A 90 9.09 0.01 -30.39
N PHE A 91 8.90 1.06 -31.19
CA PHE A 91 9.34 2.42 -30.84
C PHE A 91 8.51 3.04 -29.70
N VAL A 92 7.18 2.89 -29.76
CA VAL A 92 6.26 3.34 -28.72
C VAL A 92 6.63 2.73 -27.36
N ARG A 93 7.04 1.46 -27.36
CA ARG A 93 7.47 0.73 -26.17
C ARG A 93 8.84 1.17 -25.64
N MET A 94 9.76 1.64 -26.48
CA MET A 94 11.01 2.23 -25.98
C MET A 94 10.72 3.47 -25.13
N VAL A 95 9.86 4.37 -25.65
CA VAL A 95 9.43 5.58 -24.93
C VAL A 95 8.72 5.20 -23.63
N PHE A 96 7.87 4.18 -23.66
CA PHE A 96 7.20 3.65 -22.47
C PHE A 96 8.19 3.17 -21.40
N MET A 97 9.14 2.31 -21.77
CA MET A 97 10.13 1.76 -20.84
C MET A 97 11.03 2.85 -20.27
N PHE A 98 11.43 3.82 -21.10
CA PHE A 98 12.18 4.99 -20.65
C PHE A 98 11.41 5.80 -19.60
N PHE A 99 10.13 6.09 -19.86
CA PHE A 99 9.28 6.83 -18.93
C PHE A 99 9.14 6.11 -17.59
N ILE A 100 8.94 4.79 -17.59
CA ILE A 100 8.86 4.01 -16.35
C ILE A 100 10.20 4.03 -15.59
N GLY A 101 11.32 3.93 -16.30
CA GLY A 101 12.64 4.09 -15.69
C GLY A 101 12.81 5.45 -15.03
N LEU A 102 12.30 6.52 -15.67
CA LEU A 102 12.33 7.89 -15.14
C LEU A 102 11.46 8.03 -13.87
N GLU A 103 10.26 7.43 -13.87
CA GLU A 103 9.30 7.46 -12.75
C GLU A 103 9.86 6.74 -11.49
N LEU A 104 10.71 5.73 -11.67
CA LEU A 104 11.17 4.84 -10.60
C LEU A 104 12.35 5.38 -9.76
N ASP A 105 12.20 5.42 -8.43
CA ASP A 105 13.23 5.98 -7.53
C ASP A 105 14.33 4.98 -7.14
N LEU A 106 15.52 5.20 -7.68
CA LEU A 106 16.75 4.48 -7.33
C LEU A 106 17.14 4.60 -5.85
N ARG A 107 16.97 5.77 -5.22
CA ARG A 107 17.39 5.97 -3.82
C ARG A 107 16.53 5.12 -2.89
N TYR A 108 15.23 5.12 -3.13
CA TYR A 108 14.28 4.28 -2.38
C TYR A 108 14.47 2.80 -2.71
N LEU A 109 14.73 2.43 -3.97
CA LEU A 109 15.01 1.05 -4.35
C LEU A 109 16.28 0.51 -3.69
N ARG A 110 17.33 1.33 -3.56
CA ARG A 110 18.63 0.93 -3.01
C ARG A 110 18.54 0.52 -1.54
N HIS A 111 17.70 1.19 -0.73
CA HIS A 111 17.54 0.87 0.69
C HIS A 111 17.00 -0.55 0.89
N ASN A 112 16.03 -0.96 0.06
CA ASN A 112 15.37 -2.27 0.16
C ASN A 112 15.89 -3.30 -0.85
N LEU A 113 17.00 -3.02 -1.54
CA LEU A 113 17.48 -3.85 -2.65
C LEU A 113 17.89 -5.25 -2.21
N ARG A 114 18.51 -5.40 -1.03
CA ARG A 114 18.92 -6.72 -0.50
C ARG A 114 17.71 -7.61 -0.25
N ARG A 115 16.68 -7.09 0.44
CA ARG A 115 15.42 -7.81 0.69
C ARG A 115 14.71 -8.17 -0.61
N SER A 116 14.64 -7.21 -1.54
CA SER A 116 14.04 -7.39 -2.86
C SER A 116 14.76 -8.48 -3.68
N LEU A 117 16.10 -8.49 -3.65
CA LEU A 117 16.91 -9.47 -4.37
C LEU A 117 16.74 -10.88 -3.79
N THR A 118 16.74 -11.03 -2.46
CA THR A 118 16.51 -12.33 -1.82
C THR A 118 15.15 -12.91 -2.20
N ILE A 119 14.11 -12.07 -2.28
CA ILE A 119 12.77 -12.51 -2.67
C ILE A 119 12.69 -12.82 -4.17
N ALA A 120 13.32 -12.01 -5.02
CA ALA A 120 13.45 -12.27 -6.44
C ALA A 120 14.13 -13.62 -6.68
N CYS A 121 15.29 -13.85 -6.04
CA CYS A 121 16.04 -15.10 -6.11
C CYS A 121 15.22 -16.28 -5.58
N GLY A 122 14.54 -16.15 -4.44
CA GLY A 122 13.73 -17.23 -3.88
C GLY A 122 12.55 -17.62 -4.76
N GLY A 123 11.81 -16.64 -5.28
CA GLY A 123 10.72 -16.87 -6.23
C GLY A 123 11.20 -17.50 -7.53
N SER A 124 12.30 -17.00 -8.09
CA SER A 124 12.85 -17.49 -9.36
C SER A 124 13.52 -18.86 -9.22
N ALA A 125 14.24 -19.14 -8.12
CA ALA A 125 14.86 -20.43 -7.87
C ALA A 125 13.81 -21.55 -7.78
N LEU A 126 12.71 -21.33 -7.06
CA LEU A 126 11.65 -22.33 -6.97
C LEU A 126 10.94 -22.54 -8.32
N CYS A 127 10.67 -21.46 -9.07
CA CYS A 127 10.11 -21.57 -10.42
C CYS A 127 11.05 -22.34 -11.37
N PHE A 128 12.37 -22.15 -11.24
CA PHE A 128 13.35 -22.87 -12.05
C PHE A 128 13.37 -24.36 -11.72
N VAL A 129 13.36 -24.73 -10.44
CA VAL A 129 13.28 -26.13 -10.00
C VAL A 129 11.99 -26.78 -10.53
N LEU A 130 10.85 -26.09 -10.39
CA LEU A 130 9.57 -26.58 -10.92
C LEU A 130 9.58 -26.70 -12.44
N ALA A 131 10.22 -25.77 -13.15
CA ALA A 131 10.35 -25.83 -14.61
C ALA A 131 11.19 -27.03 -15.06
N VAL A 132 12.29 -27.34 -14.37
CA VAL A 132 13.14 -28.49 -14.70
C VAL A 132 12.40 -29.82 -14.42
N LEU A 133 11.70 -29.91 -13.29
CA LEU A 133 10.97 -31.12 -12.91
C LEU A 133 9.72 -31.36 -13.77
N ALA A 134 8.94 -30.32 -14.02
CA ALA A 134 7.68 -30.41 -14.78
C ALA A 134 7.86 -30.16 -16.28
N GLY A 135 9.02 -29.69 -16.73
CA GLY A 135 9.30 -29.33 -18.13
C GLY A 135 9.07 -30.47 -19.12
N PRO A 136 9.65 -31.67 -18.91
CA PRO A 136 9.41 -32.83 -19.77
C PRO A 136 7.94 -33.26 -19.79
N PHE A 137 7.26 -33.20 -18.65
CA PHE A 137 5.83 -33.50 -18.54
C PHE A 137 4.98 -32.49 -19.31
N CYS A 138 5.26 -31.19 -19.14
CA CYS A 138 4.57 -30.12 -19.87
C CYS A 138 4.83 -30.21 -21.38
N TYR A 139 6.05 -30.56 -21.79
CA TYR A 139 6.39 -30.77 -23.19
C TYR A 139 5.56 -31.91 -23.81
N GLY A 140 5.41 -33.04 -23.10
CA GLY A 140 4.56 -34.14 -23.53
C GLY A 140 3.07 -33.78 -23.59
N LEU A 141 2.58 -33.01 -22.62
CA LEU A 141 1.20 -32.50 -22.60
C LEU A 141 0.92 -31.53 -23.77
N MET A 142 1.93 -30.80 -24.21
CA MET A 142 1.89 -29.81 -25.28
C MET A 142 2.06 -30.42 -26.68
N HIS A 143 2.50 -31.67 -26.81
CA HIS A 143 2.68 -32.36 -28.09
C HIS A 143 1.98 -33.73 -28.10
N PRO A 144 0.63 -33.77 -28.03
CA PRO A 144 -0.11 -35.02 -28.07
C PRO A 144 0.10 -35.73 -29.42
N GLY A 145 0.68 -36.95 -29.39
CA GLY A 145 0.78 -37.83 -30.56
C GLY A 145 2.11 -37.80 -31.34
N GLN A 146 3.11 -37.01 -30.94
CA GLN A 146 4.46 -37.09 -31.53
C GLN A 146 5.34 -38.07 -30.75
N GLY A 147 5.57 -39.27 -31.32
CA GLY A 147 6.29 -40.37 -30.67
C GLY A 147 7.82 -40.31 -30.68
N SER A 148 8.45 -39.24 -31.17
CA SER A 148 9.92 -39.10 -31.19
C SER A 148 10.40 -37.96 -30.28
N PHE A 149 10.82 -38.35 -29.07
CA PHE A 149 11.49 -37.47 -28.12
C PHE A 149 12.89 -37.13 -28.65
N HIS A 150 13.06 -35.94 -29.22
CA HIS A 150 14.38 -35.42 -29.54
C HIS A 150 14.97 -34.78 -28.26
N PRO A 151 16.02 -35.36 -27.65
CA PRO A 151 16.54 -34.88 -26.37
C PRO A 151 16.94 -33.40 -26.42
N ASP A 152 17.53 -32.96 -27.53
CA ASP A 152 17.97 -31.57 -27.72
C ASP A 152 16.81 -30.55 -27.70
N LYS A 153 15.65 -30.92 -28.28
CA LYS A 153 14.44 -30.09 -28.25
C LYS A 153 13.83 -30.01 -26.84
N ILE A 154 13.97 -31.06 -26.03
CA ILE A 154 13.46 -31.10 -24.65
C ILE A 154 14.30 -30.19 -23.73
N PHE A 155 15.62 -30.17 -23.90
CA PHE A 155 16.48 -29.26 -23.14
C PHE A 155 16.21 -27.80 -23.50
N ALA A 156 16.13 -27.49 -24.81
CA ALA A 156 15.80 -26.15 -25.28
C ALA A 156 14.40 -25.70 -24.83
N SER A 157 13.40 -26.60 -24.90
CA SER A 157 12.04 -26.31 -24.46
C SER A 157 11.95 -26.10 -22.95
N THR A 158 12.65 -26.90 -22.16
CA THR A 158 12.69 -26.76 -20.69
C THR A 158 13.39 -25.47 -20.27
N ALA A 159 14.47 -25.07 -20.94
CA ALA A 159 15.16 -23.81 -20.67
C ALA A 159 14.29 -22.58 -20.98
N LEU A 160 13.61 -22.57 -22.13
CA LEU A 160 12.68 -21.50 -22.48
C LEU A 160 11.45 -21.49 -21.57
N PHE A 161 10.94 -22.67 -21.18
CA PHE A 161 9.82 -22.80 -20.25
C PHE A 161 10.18 -22.27 -18.86
N ALA A 162 11.40 -22.57 -18.38
CA ALA A 162 11.93 -22.01 -17.13
C ALA A 162 12.00 -20.48 -17.20
N LEU A 163 12.42 -19.91 -18.33
CA LEU A 163 12.45 -18.47 -18.51
C LEU A 163 11.04 -17.84 -18.46
N VAL A 164 10.05 -18.47 -19.09
CA VAL A 164 8.65 -18.04 -19.06
C VAL A 164 8.05 -18.15 -17.64
N LEU A 165 8.37 -19.19 -16.88
CA LEU A 165 7.90 -19.34 -15.50
C LEU A 165 8.55 -18.34 -14.53
N THR A 166 9.82 -18.01 -14.76
CA THR A 166 10.61 -17.16 -13.86
C THR A 166 10.51 -15.68 -14.17
N SER A 167 10.09 -15.28 -15.38
CA SER A 167 9.96 -13.85 -15.67
C SER A 167 8.85 -13.19 -14.85
N THR A 168 9.04 -11.91 -14.56
CA THR A 168 8.03 -11.04 -13.98
C THR A 168 8.16 -9.70 -14.69
N ALA A 169 7.07 -9.18 -15.24
CA ALA A 169 7.12 -7.93 -15.97
C ALA A 169 7.05 -6.72 -15.03
N SER A 170 8.21 -6.11 -14.80
CA SER A 170 8.34 -4.95 -13.92
C SER A 170 7.43 -3.77 -14.31
N PRO A 171 7.24 -3.41 -15.60
CA PRO A 171 6.39 -2.28 -16.01
C PRO A 171 4.92 -2.45 -15.61
N VAL A 172 4.43 -3.68 -15.79
CA VAL A 172 3.04 -4.05 -15.55
C VAL A 172 2.77 -4.13 -14.06
N LEU A 173 3.72 -4.71 -13.31
CA LEU A 173 3.63 -4.76 -11.86
C LEU A 173 3.64 -3.35 -11.25
N ILE A 174 4.57 -2.47 -11.65
CA ILE A 174 4.64 -1.09 -11.14
C ILE A 174 3.28 -0.41 -11.33
N ARG A 175 2.66 -0.58 -12.51
CA ARG A 175 1.34 -0.01 -12.76
C ARG A 175 0.25 -0.58 -11.86
N ILE A 176 0.22 -1.90 -11.66
CA ILE A 176 -0.74 -2.55 -10.74
C ILE A 176 -0.53 -2.04 -9.30
N VAL A 177 0.71 -1.97 -8.83
CA VAL A 177 1.07 -1.48 -7.49
C VAL A 177 0.64 -0.01 -7.32
N THR A 178 0.85 0.83 -8.33
CA THR A 178 0.42 2.24 -8.33
C THR A 178 -1.10 2.38 -8.33
N GLU A 179 -1.82 1.59 -9.13
CA GLU A 179 -3.30 1.62 -9.12
C GLU A 179 -3.90 1.09 -7.81
N LEU A 180 -3.24 0.13 -7.18
CA LEU A 180 -3.62 -0.39 -5.85
C LEU A 180 -3.19 0.55 -4.70
N LYS A 181 -2.54 1.69 -5.00
CA LYS A 181 -1.98 2.63 -4.02
C LYS A 181 -0.97 1.99 -3.06
N LEU A 182 -0.24 0.99 -3.52
CA LEU A 182 0.77 0.26 -2.74
C LEU A 182 2.20 0.79 -2.98
N THR A 183 2.41 1.76 -3.87
CA THR A 183 3.76 2.27 -4.21
C THR A 183 4.50 2.85 -3.00
N GLY A 184 3.76 3.42 -2.03
CA GLY A 184 4.32 3.93 -0.78
C GLY A 184 4.50 2.88 0.32
N SER A 185 3.97 1.66 0.18
CA SER A 185 4.10 0.62 1.20
C SER A 185 5.44 -0.13 1.06
N GLU A 186 5.97 -0.64 2.18
CA GLU A 186 7.20 -1.46 2.15
C GLU A 186 7.01 -2.70 1.26
N THR A 187 5.85 -3.33 1.33
CA THR A 187 5.48 -4.49 0.49
C THR A 187 5.46 -4.15 -1.00
N GLY A 188 4.94 -2.99 -1.40
CA GLY A 188 4.93 -2.55 -2.79
C GLY A 188 6.33 -2.19 -3.30
N GLN A 189 7.15 -1.56 -2.47
CA GLN A 189 8.54 -1.24 -2.81
C GLN A 189 9.39 -2.50 -3.02
N ILE A 190 9.27 -3.48 -2.13
CA ILE A 190 9.93 -4.78 -2.27
C ILE A 190 9.43 -5.50 -3.53
N ALA A 191 8.14 -5.43 -3.85
CA ALA A 191 7.56 -6.02 -5.07
C ALA A 191 8.16 -5.40 -6.34
N ILE A 192 8.21 -4.08 -6.41
CA ILE A 192 8.79 -3.34 -7.55
C ILE A 192 10.27 -3.70 -7.72
N GLY A 193 11.04 -3.72 -6.64
CA GLY A 193 12.46 -4.08 -6.69
C GLY A 193 12.71 -5.52 -7.09
N ALA A 194 11.91 -6.46 -6.58
CA ALA A 194 12.02 -7.87 -6.92
C ALA A 194 11.63 -8.14 -8.37
N ALA A 195 10.58 -7.50 -8.88
CA ALA A 195 10.21 -7.61 -10.28
C ALA A 195 11.26 -7.02 -11.21
N PHE A 196 11.84 -5.87 -10.86
CA PHE A 196 12.93 -5.29 -11.64
C PHE A 196 14.12 -6.25 -11.74
N ALA A 197 14.54 -6.85 -10.62
CA ALA A 197 15.61 -7.84 -10.60
C ALA A 197 15.29 -9.08 -11.46
N ASN A 198 14.06 -9.59 -11.38
CA ASN A 198 13.61 -10.74 -12.19
C ASN A 198 13.55 -10.42 -13.69
N ASP A 199 13.01 -9.25 -14.06
CA ASP A 199 12.96 -8.79 -15.45
C ASP A 199 14.39 -8.70 -16.02
N MET A 200 15.35 -8.22 -15.21
CA MET A 200 16.78 -8.12 -15.57
C MET A 200 17.45 -9.44 -15.76
N ALA A 201 17.23 -10.35 -14.82
CA ALA A 201 17.72 -11.72 -14.97
C ALA A 201 17.13 -12.35 -16.23
N SER A 202 15.82 -12.21 -16.48
CA SER A 202 15.14 -12.88 -17.59
C SER A 202 15.55 -12.34 -18.97
N LEU A 203 15.69 -11.03 -19.15
CA LEU A 203 16.13 -10.44 -20.42
C LEU A 203 17.61 -10.72 -20.69
N THR A 204 18.43 -10.75 -19.65
CA THR A 204 19.85 -11.13 -19.78
C THR A 204 19.98 -12.60 -20.16
N ALA A 205 19.25 -13.49 -19.48
CA ALA A 205 19.21 -14.91 -19.80
C ALA A 205 18.71 -15.15 -21.23
N LEU A 206 17.67 -14.44 -21.68
CA LEU A 206 17.17 -14.51 -23.05
C LEU A 206 18.19 -14.00 -24.07
N SER A 207 18.92 -12.92 -23.75
CA SER A 207 20.00 -12.41 -24.61
C SER A 207 21.12 -13.45 -24.74
N VAL A 208 21.50 -14.11 -23.65
CA VAL A 208 22.46 -15.22 -23.67
C VAL A 208 21.95 -16.37 -24.53
N ILE A 209 20.69 -16.79 -24.38
CA ILE A 209 20.07 -17.86 -25.17
C ILE A 209 20.09 -17.52 -26.67
N ILE A 210 19.70 -16.30 -27.04
CA ILE A 210 19.72 -15.84 -28.44
C ILE A 210 21.16 -15.87 -28.98
N VAL A 211 22.12 -15.32 -28.25
CA VAL A 211 23.53 -15.31 -28.67
C VAL A 211 24.07 -16.73 -28.83
N THR A 212 23.79 -17.63 -27.88
CA THR A 212 24.20 -19.04 -27.99
C THR A 212 23.54 -19.73 -29.18
N HIS A 213 22.25 -19.47 -29.45
CA HIS A 213 21.55 -20.12 -30.56
C HIS A 213 21.96 -19.58 -31.93
N THR A 214 22.24 -18.28 -32.07
CA THR A 214 22.78 -17.72 -33.32
C THR A 214 24.18 -18.27 -33.67
N VAL A 215 24.87 -18.86 -32.68
CA VAL A 215 26.13 -19.56 -32.87
C VAL A 215 25.91 -21.05 -33.23
N TYR A 216 24.85 -21.68 -32.73
CA TYR A 216 24.50 -23.08 -33.06
C TYR A 216 23.64 -23.26 -34.34
N GLY A 217 22.97 -22.20 -34.80
CA GLY A 217 21.92 -22.26 -35.84
C GLY A 217 22.32 -21.78 -37.24
N ALA A 218 23.57 -21.37 -37.45
CA ALA A 218 24.14 -21.39 -38.80
C ALA A 218 24.82 -22.75 -38.96
N GLU A 219 24.76 -23.36 -40.16
CA GLU A 219 25.52 -24.56 -40.54
C GLU A 219 27.05 -24.31 -40.50
N VAL A 220 27.57 -23.91 -39.35
CA VAL A 220 28.99 -23.87 -39.08
C VAL A 220 29.36 -25.30 -38.69
N ARG A 221 30.26 -25.90 -39.48
CA ARG A 221 30.89 -27.19 -39.19
C ARG A 221 31.19 -27.29 -37.70
N LYS A 222 30.96 -28.49 -37.13
CA LYS A 222 31.33 -28.89 -35.75
C LYS A 222 32.80 -28.65 -35.36
N GLU A 223 33.61 -28.05 -36.23
CA GLU A 223 35.05 -27.80 -36.07
C GLU A 223 35.34 -26.42 -35.43
N ASP A 224 34.39 -25.47 -35.43
CA ASP A 224 34.56 -24.13 -34.81
C ASP A 224 33.55 -23.89 -33.68
N GLU A 225 33.63 -24.64 -32.58
CA GLU A 225 32.99 -24.23 -31.31
C GLU A 225 33.71 -22.96 -30.82
N PRO A 226 33.06 -21.78 -30.78
CA PRO A 226 33.71 -20.60 -30.25
C PRO A 226 34.01 -20.82 -28.77
N SER A 227 35.27 -20.60 -28.41
CA SER A 227 35.78 -20.77 -27.06
C SER A 227 34.87 -20.07 -26.02
N PRO A 228 34.75 -20.61 -24.80
CA PRO A 228 34.00 -19.95 -23.72
C PRO A 228 34.50 -18.52 -23.45
N THR A 229 35.76 -18.23 -23.78
CA THR A 229 36.35 -16.88 -23.72
C THR A 229 35.75 -15.92 -24.75
N PHE A 230 35.39 -16.38 -25.96
CA PHE A 230 34.70 -15.56 -26.96
C PHE A 230 33.26 -15.22 -26.52
N LYS A 231 32.54 -16.20 -25.94
CA LYS A 231 31.18 -16.01 -25.40
C LYS A 231 31.19 -15.00 -24.24
N ALA A 232 32.12 -15.15 -23.30
CA ALA A 232 32.32 -14.21 -22.19
C ALA A 232 32.75 -12.81 -22.68
N GLY A 233 33.65 -12.73 -23.65
CA GLY A 233 34.09 -11.48 -24.26
C GLY A 233 32.94 -10.71 -24.91
N ARG A 234 32.06 -11.39 -25.65
CA ARG A 234 30.88 -10.77 -26.26
C ARG A 234 29.88 -10.24 -25.23
N LEU A 235 29.66 -10.97 -24.13
CA LEU A 235 28.80 -10.51 -23.02
C LEU A 235 29.41 -9.28 -22.31
N ALA A 236 30.73 -9.27 -22.11
CA ALA A 236 31.44 -8.13 -21.53
C ALA A 236 31.34 -6.88 -22.41
N VAL A 237 31.54 -7.03 -23.74
CA VAL A 237 31.36 -5.93 -24.70
C VAL A 237 29.93 -5.39 -24.65
N LEU A 238 28.93 -6.27 -24.58
CA LEU A 238 27.53 -5.88 -24.46
C LEU A 238 27.27 -5.06 -23.19
N ALA A 239 27.78 -5.52 -22.05
CA ALA A 239 27.63 -4.83 -20.76
C ALA A 239 28.32 -3.46 -20.77
N VAL A 240 29.53 -3.37 -21.33
CA VAL A 240 30.25 -2.09 -21.50
C VAL A 240 29.48 -1.16 -22.43
N ALA A 241 28.92 -1.65 -23.53
CA ALA A 241 28.11 -0.84 -24.44
C ALA A 241 26.85 -0.27 -23.77
N VAL A 242 26.12 -1.08 -22.97
CA VAL A 242 25.01 -0.57 -22.15
C VAL A 242 25.50 0.50 -21.19
N TRP A 243 26.58 0.23 -20.46
CA TRP A 243 27.11 1.16 -19.47
C TRP A 243 27.54 2.49 -20.09
N MET A 244 28.15 2.46 -21.28
CA MET A 244 28.52 3.65 -22.05
C MET A 244 27.29 4.44 -22.50
N ALA A 245 26.26 3.78 -23.04
CA ALA A 245 25.03 4.44 -23.45
C ALA A 245 24.32 5.15 -22.27
N VAL A 246 24.21 4.45 -21.13
CA VAL A 246 23.62 5.00 -19.90
C VAL A 246 24.44 6.18 -19.38
N SER A 247 25.77 6.03 -19.31
CA SER A 247 26.68 7.07 -18.82
C SER A 247 26.66 8.31 -19.70
N LEU A 248 26.58 8.15 -21.02
CA LEU A 248 26.51 9.24 -21.97
C LEU A 248 25.24 10.07 -21.78
N VAL A 249 24.06 9.44 -21.73
CA VAL A 249 22.80 10.18 -21.52
C VAL A 249 22.76 10.85 -20.16
N ALA A 250 23.22 10.18 -19.11
CA ALA A 250 23.29 10.77 -17.78
C ALA A 250 24.27 11.95 -17.73
N TRP A 251 25.38 11.89 -18.47
CA TRP A 251 26.33 12.99 -18.60
C TRP A 251 25.73 14.18 -19.35
N VAL A 252 25.07 13.96 -20.50
CA VAL A 252 24.37 15.02 -21.26
C VAL A 252 23.29 15.69 -20.42
N ALA A 253 22.47 14.91 -19.69
CA ALA A 253 21.46 15.44 -18.79
C ALA A 253 22.07 16.28 -17.66
N ARG A 254 23.19 15.84 -17.08
CA ARG A 254 23.93 16.63 -16.07
C ARG A 254 24.51 17.92 -16.66
N LEU A 255 25.01 17.88 -17.90
CA LEU A 255 25.53 19.06 -18.60
C LEU A 255 24.43 20.10 -18.82
N LEU A 256 23.25 19.67 -19.31
CA LEU A 256 22.08 20.53 -19.48
C LEU A 256 21.62 21.14 -18.14
N ASN A 257 21.60 20.33 -17.07
CA ASN A 257 21.27 20.81 -15.73
C ASN A 257 22.28 21.86 -15.22
N ARG A 258 23.57 21.73 -15.54
CA ARG A 258 24.62 22.70 -15.16
C ARG A 258 24.52 23.99 -15.95
N LEU A 259 24.33 23.90 -17.27
CA LEU A 259 24.23 25.05 -18.17
C LEU A 259 23.00 25.92 -17.89
N LYS A 260 21.94 25.35 -17.29
CA LYS A 260 20.66 26.02 -17.04
C LYS A 260 20.28 26.08 -15.57
N ARG A 261 21.28 26.30 -14.71
CA ARG A 261 21.06 26.51 -13.27
C ARG A 261 20.13 27.71 -13.06
N GLY A 262 18.96 27.50 -12.43
CA GLY A 262 17.98 28.55 -12.13
C GLY A 262 16.72 28.58 -13.02
N ARG A 263 16.65 27.78 -14.11
CA ARG A 263 15.39 27.60 -14.88
C ARG A 263 14.68 26.32 -14.44
N GLN A 264 13.35 26.35 -14.32
CA GLN A 264 12.54 25.17 -13.99
C GLN A 264 12.36 24.20 -15.18
N TYR A 265 12.33 24.69 -16.42
CA TYR A 265 12.05 23.89 -17.62
C TYR A 265 13.10 24.03 -18.73
N ILE A 266 13.25 22.96 -19.50
CA ILE A 266 14.11 22.83 -20.68
C ILE A 266 13.35 23.23 -21.96
N SER A 267 14.08 23.70 -22.99
CA SER A 267 13.46 24.09 -24.27
C SER A 267 12.89 22.88 -25.02
N LYS A 268 11.85 23.09 -25.83
CA LYS A 268 11.20 22.02 -26.64
C LYS A 268 12.21 21.30 -27.56
N TYR A 269 13.18 22.03 -28.12
CA TYR A 269 14.21 21.46 -28.98
C TYR A 269 15.17 20.53 -28.24
N GLU A 270 15.53 20.88 -27.00
CA GLU A 270 16.41 20.08 -26.15
C GLU A 270 15.71 18.81 -25.65
N LEU A 271 14.42 18.91 -25.32
CA LEU A 271 13.57 17.76 -25.02
C LEU A 271 13.55 16.78 -26.21
N CYS A 272 13.33 17.30 -27.42
CA CYS A 272 13.34 16.51 -28.66
C CYS A 272 14.72 15.88 -28.91
N GLY A 273 15.80 16.63 -28.72
CA GLY A 273 17.17 16.14 -28.85
C GLY A 273 17.49 15.01 -27.86
N MET A 274 17.04 15.13 -26.61
CA MET A 274 17.19 14.08 -25.59
C MET A 274 16.43 12.82 -25.96
N LEU A 275 15.16 12.93 -26.36
CA LEU A 275 14.37 11.77 -26.80
C LEU A 275 15.00 11.10 -28.02
N PHE A 276 15.46 11.88 -28.99
CA PHE A 276 16.16 11.35 -30.16
C PHE A 276 17.45 10.62 -29.77
N LEU A 277 18.27 11.18 -28.89
CA LEU A 277 19.49 10.54 -28.39
C LEU A 277 19.19 9.20 -27.71
N ILE A 278 18.17 9.14 -26.85
CA ILE A 278 17.76 7.92 -26.16
C ILE A 278 17.34 6.84 -27.17
N MET A 279 16.58 7.22 -28.19
CA MET A 279 16.12 6.31 -29.25
C MET A 279 17.30 5.76 -30.06
N VAL A 280 18.22 6.63 -30.50
CA VAL A 280 19.40 6.22 -31.28
C VAL A 280 20.29 5.27 -30.47
N LEU A 281 20.59 5.59 -29.21
CA LEU A 281 21.42 4.73 -28.37
C LEU A 281 20.76 3.38 -28.08
N SER A 282 19.45 3.36 -27.88
CA SER A 282 18.70 2.12 -27.67
C SER A 282 18.70 1.24 -28.93
N LEU A 283 18.61 1.85 -30.13
CA LEU A 283 18.69 1.12 -31.42
C LEU A 283 20.09 0.58 -31.70
N VAL A 284 21.15 1.34 -31.40
CA VAL A 284 22.53 0.86 -31.48
C VAL A 284 22.72 -0.38 -30.60
N GLN A 285 22.15 -0.35 -29.40
CA GLN A 285 22.23 -1.48 -28.47
C GLN A 285 21.45 -2.71 -28.96
N GLN A 286 20.36 -2.51 -29.71
CA GLN A 286 19.67 -3.59 -30.42
C GLN A 286 20.51 -4.22 -31.53
N ALA A 287 21.24 -3.41 -32.29
CA ALA A 287 22.15 -3.91 -33.33
C ALA A 287 23.26 -4.79 -32.73
N LEU A 288 23.68 -4.50 -31.49
CA LEU A 288 24.63 -5.31 -30.73
C LEU A 288 24.02 -6.59 -30.12
N GLY A 289 22.69 -6.77 -30.20
CA GLY A 289 21.98 -7.97 -29.76
C GLY A 289 21.34 -7.89 -28.37
N TYR A 290 21.26 -6.71 -27.75
CA TYR A 290 20.55 -6.51 -26.48
C TYR A 290 19.21 -5.80 -26.67
N SER A 291 18.28 -5.94 -25.73
CA SER A 291 16.94 -5.35 -25.86
C SER A 291 16.99 -3.81 -25.78
N ALA A 292 16.65 -3.12 -26.88
CA ALA A 292 16.54 -1.65 -26.90
C ALA A 292 15.57 -1.11 -25.84
N SER A 293 14.43 -1.79 -25.67
CA SER A 293 13.43 -1.42 -24.67
C SER A 293 14.02 -1.43 -23.26
N MET A 294 15.00 -2.30 -23.01
CA MET A 294 15.64 -2.37 -21.72
C MET A 294 16.73 -1.32 -21.53
N THR A 295 17.50 -1.04 -22.58
CA THR A 295 18.46 0.05 -22.56
C THR A 295 17.76 1.38 -22.30
N ALA A 296 16.61 1.63 -22.94
CA ALA A 296 15.77 2.79 -22.69
C ALA A 296 15.33 2.89 -21.23
N PHE A 297 14.93 1.77 -20.61
CA PHE A 297 14.62 1.72 -19.17
C PHE A 297 15.84 2.08 -18.30
N LEU A 298 17.01 1.47 -18.53
CA LEU A 298 18.23 1.74 -17.74
C LEU A 298 18.67 3.19 -17.87
N ILE A 299 18.52 3.78 -19.06
CA ILE A 299 18.76 5.19 -19.30
C ILE A 299 17.80 6.07 -18.48
N GLY A 300 16.50 5.74 -18.46
CA GLY A 300 15.50 6.42 -17.64
C GLY A 300 15.82 6.33 -16.15
N LEU A 301 16.22 5.14 -15.69
CA LEU A 301 16.60 4.90 -14.30
C LEU A 301 17.81 5.73 -13.89
N ALA A 302 18.84 5.82 -14.75
CA ALA A 302 20.07 6.56 -14.46
C ALA A 302 19.95 8.09 -14.62
N MET A 303 18.80 8.61 -15.07
CA MET A 303 18.64 10.05 -15.23
C MET A 303 18.73 10.78 -13.89
N PRO A 304 19.47 11.92 -13.84
CA PRO A 304 19.53 12.75 -12.64
C PRO A 304 18.16 13.37 -12.36
N ARG A 305 17.54 12.95 -11.26
CA ARG A 305 16.22 13.43 -10.83
C ARG A 305 16.20 14.90 -10.41
N GLU A 306 17.34 15.37 -9.89
CA GLU A 306 17.52 16.77 -9.51
C GLU A 306 17.90 17.60 -10.73
N GLY A 307 16.99 18.48 -11.15
CA GLY A 307 17.21 19.47 -12.20
C GLY A 307 16.05 19.62 -13.18
N PRO A 308 16.12 20.64 -14.06
CA PRO A 308 15.05 20.94 -15.00
C PRO A 308 14.83 19.85 -16.06
N THR A 309 15.86 19.07 -16.42
CA THR A 309 15.74 18.04 -17.47
C THR A 309 14.72 16.97 -17.10
N ALA A 310 14.91 16.29 -15.96
CA ALA A 310 14.05 15.18 -15.55
C ALA A 310 12.61 15.64 -15.29
N ARG A 311 12.42 16.80 -14.65
CA ARG A 311 11.10 17.40 -14.43
C ARG A 311 10.36 17.68 -15.74
N THR A 312 11.04 18.33 -16.69
CA THR A 312 10.44 18.64 -18.00
C THR A 312 10.05 17.36 -18.75
N LEU A 313 10.90 16.33 -18.72
CA LEU A 313 10.59 15.05 -19.35
C LEU A 313 9.40 14.38 -18.66
N MET A 314 9.36 14.33 -17.34
CA MET A 314 8.28 13.72 -16.57
C MET A 314 6.93 14.39 -16.86
N ASP A 315 6.85 15.72 -16.73
CA ASP A 315 5.60 16.47 -16.90
C ASP A 315 5.06 16.38 -18.34
N ARG A 316 5.95 16.45 -19.34
CA ARG A 316 5.55 16.44 -20.76
C ARG A 316 5.25 15.03 -21.28
N LEU A 317 5.89 13.99 -20.75
CA LEU A 317 5.66 12.61 -21.18
C LEU A 317 4.53 11.92 -20.40
N ALA A 318 4.22 12.32 -19.17
CA ALA A 318 3.24 11.62 -18.33
C ALA A 318 1.87 11.48 -19.00
N TYR A 319 1.30 12.60 -19.47
CA TYR A 319 -0.01 12.58 -20.14
C TYR A 319 -0.04 11.70 -21.40
N PRO A 320 0.82 11.92 -22.43
CA PRO A 320 0.79 11.10 -23.64
C PRO A 320 1.16 9.64 -23.36
N VAL A 321 2.05 9.37 -22.39
CA VAL A 321 2.42 8.00 -22.08
C VAL A 321 1.25 7.24 -21.45
N HIS A 322 0.55 7.83 -20.47
CA HIS A 322 -0.58 7.16 -19.83
C HIS A 322 -1.81 7.05 -20.72
N GLN A 323 -2.13 8.08 -21.52
CA GLN A 323 -3.36 8.10 -22.32
C GLN A 323 -3.23 7.41 -23.68
N LEU A 324 -2.03 7.38 -24.26
CA LEU A 324 -1.82 6.85 -25.62
C LEU A 324 -0.88 5.64 -25.59
N VAL A 325 0.36 5.81 -25.12
CA VAL A 325 1.39 4.76 -25.22
C VAL A 325 1.01 3.50 -24.44
N MET A 326 0.47 3.66 -23.23
CA MET A 326 0.12 2.55 -22.34
C MET A 326 -0.98 1.65 -22.90
N PRO A 327 -2.17 2.17 -23.32
CA PRO A 327 -3.19 1.36 -23.98
C PRO A 327 -2.66 0.61 -25.21
N LEU A 328 -1.82 1.26 -26.01
CA LEU A 328 -1.26 0.68 -27.22
C LEU A 328 -0.26 -0.44 -26.93
N CYS A 329 0.63 -0.25 -25.94
CA CYS A 329 1.59 -1.27 -25.52
C CYS A 329 0.91 -2.52 -24.94
N PHE A 330 -0.19 -2.35 -24.21
CA PHE A 330 -0.92 -3.47 -23.62
C PHE A 330 -1.91 -4.12 -24.60
N GLY A 331 -2.57 -3.33 -25.44
CA GLY A 331 -3.40 -3.84 -26.53
C GLY A 331 -2.59 -4.66 -27.54
N ALA A 332 -1.34 -4.27 -27.80
CA ALA A 332 -0.39 -5.06 -28.59
C ALA A 332 -0.24 -6.51 -28.13
N ILE A 333 -0.25 -6.73 -26.81
CA ILE A 333 -0.07 -8.06 -26.20
C ILE A 333 -1.28 -8.92 -26.51
N GLY A 334 -2.49 -8.37 -26.33
CA GLY A 334 -3.74 -9.04 -26.68
C GLY A 334 -3.87 -9.31 -28.17
N ALA A 335 -3.44 -8.38 -29.04
CA ALA A 335 -3.55 -8.50 -30.49
C ALA A 335 -2.66 -9.60 -31.10
N ARG A 336 -1.73 -10.18 -30.33
CA ARG A 336 -0.90 -11.33 -30.75
C ARG A 336 -1.56 -12.68 -30.49
N LEU A 337 -2.67 -12.72 -29.75
CA LEU A 337 -3.40 -13.97 -29.51
C LEU A 337 -4.17 -14.39 -30.75
N ASP A 338 -3.79 -15.56 -31.27
CA ASP A 338 -4.45 -16.17 -32.41
C ASP A 338 -5.02 -17.56 -32.08
N PHE A 339 -6.31 -17.61 -31.75
CA PHE A 339 -7.06 -18.84 -31.50
C PHE A 339 -7.29 -19.67 -32.78
N THR A 340 -7.03 -19.14 -33.97
CA THR A 340 -7.19 -19.92 -35.22
C THR A 340 -6.11 -21.01 -35.34
N LYS A 341 -4.94 -20.80 -34.73
CA LYS A 341 -3.78 -21.71 -34.77
C LYS A 341 -3.85 -22.88 -33.79
N ILE A 342 -4.98 -23.06 -33.11
CA ILE A 342 -5.20 -24.11 -32.10
C ILE A 342 -5.51 -25.48 -32.72
N GLY A 343 -5.83 -25.53 -34.02
CA GLY A 343 -6.61 -26.57 -34.73
C GLY A 343 -6.30 -28.06 -34.50
N ASN A 344 -5.18 -28.42 -33.86
CA ASN A 344 -4.84 -29.82 -33.51
C ASN A 344 -5.13 -30.19 -32.05
N PHE A 345 -5.44 -29.24 -31.15
CA PHE A 345 -5.77 -29.53 -29.76
C PHE A 345 -7.26 -29.79 -29.56
N THR A 346 -7.60 -30.86 -28.85
CA THR A 346 -8.96 -31.01 -28.29
C THR A 346 -9.20 -29.91 -27.26
N ALA A 347 -10.41 -29.33 -27.20
CA ALA A 347 -10.74 -28.26 -26.25
C ALA A 347 -10.36 -28.59 -24.79
N VAL A 348 -10.54 -29.86 -24.38
CA VAL A 348 -10.16 -30.35 -23.05
C VAL A 348 -8.65 -30.30 -22.84
N GLN A 349 -7.84 -30.73 -23.82
CA GLN A 349 -6.38 -30.72 -23.72
C GLN A 349 -5.84 -29.29 -23.61
N LEU A 350 -6.41 -28.35 -24.37
CA LEU A 350 -6.06 -26.93 -24.29
C LEU A 350 -6.31 -26.37 -22.89
N ILE A 351 -7.51 -26.61 -22.33
CA ILE A 351 -7.88 -26.13 -20.98
C ILE A 351 -6.95 -26.73 -19.94
N VAL A 352 -6.67 -28.04 -20.00
CA VAL A 352 -5.76 -28.72 -19.06
C VAL A 352 -4.34 -28.16 -19.17
N ALA A 353 -3.81 -27.98 -20.38
CA ALA A 353 -2.47 -27.43 -20.58
C ALA A 353 -2.34 -25.99 -20.05
N VAL A 354 -3.35 -25.15 -20.30
CA VAL A 354 -3.40 -23.79 -19.75
C VAL A 354 -3.53 -23.81 -18.22
N ALA A 355 -4.41 -24.65 -17.67
CA ALA A 355 -4.61 -24.75 -16.22
C ALA A 355 -3.35 -25.25 -15.48
N VAL A 356 -2.67 -26.28 -16.01
CA VAL A 356 -1.45 -26.81 -15.40
C VAL A 356 -0.32 -25.79 -15.45
N THR A 357 -0.09 -25.14 -16.60
CA THR A 357 0.99 -24.15 -16.73
C THR A 357 0.72 -22.89 -15.90
N THR A 358 -0.54 -22.44 -15.79
CA THR A 358 -0.91 -21.31 -14.93
C THR A 358 -0.72 -21.65 -13.46
N LEU A 359 -1.21 -22.80 -13.01
CA LEU A 359 -1.06 -23.26 -11.63
C LEU A 359 0.40 -23.41 -11.25
N LEU A 360 1.22 -24.01 -12.12
CA LEU A 360 2.65 -24.19 -11.89
C LEU A 360 3.38 -22.84 -11.72
N SER A 361 3.05 -21.86 -12.56
CA SER A 361 3.59 -20.49 -12.47
C SER A 361 3.20 -19.81 -11.16
N ALA A 362 1.90 -19.82 -10.84
CA ALA A 362 1.38 -19.15 -9.65
C ALA A 362 1.91 -19.81 -8.37
N ALA A 363 1.89 -21.14 -8.30
CA ALA A 363 2.37 -21.89 -7.15
C ALA A 363 3.88 -21.70 -6.94
N GLY A 364 4.68 -21.76 -8.01
CA GLY A 364 6.13 -21.54 -7.93
C GLY A 364 6.49 -20.15 -7.43
N LYS A 365 5.84 -19.11 -7.96
CA LYS A 365 6.08 -17.73 -7.54
C LYS A 365 5.64 -17.50 -6.10
N VAL A 366 4.44 -17.92 -5.73
CA VAL A 366 3.90 -17.69 -4.38
C VAL A 366 4.66 -18.51 -3.34
N ALA A 367 4.90 -19.79 -3.57
CA ALA A 367 5.63 -20.62 -2.60
C ALA A 367 7.09 -20.16 -2.43
N GLY A 368 7.78 -19.81 -3.52
CA GLY A 368 9.18 -19.38 -3.46
C GLY A 368 9.35 -18.04 -2.75
N THR A 369 8.43 -17.11 -2.99
CA THR A 369 8.41 -15.81 -2.30
C THR A 369 8.01 -15.93 -0.83
N VAL A 370 7.11 -16.84 -0.48
CA VAL A 370 6.75 -17.12 0.92
C VAL A 370 7.91 -17.75 1.69
N LEU A 371 8.64 -18.68 1.09
CA LEU A 371 9.83 -19.29 1.70
C LEU A 371 10.93 -18.25 1.92
N ALA A 372 11.23 -17.43 0.91
CA ALA A 372 12.22 -16.36 1.04
C ALA A 372 11.77 -15.26 2.01
N GLY A 373 10.49 -14.91 2.01
CA GLY A 373 9.91 -13.93 2.94
C GLY A 373 10.00 -14.40 4.38
N ARG A 374 9.75 -15.69 4.66
CA ARG A 374 9.94 -16.26 6.00
C ARG A 374 11.40 -16.22 6.45
N ALA A 375 12.35 -16.49 5.56
CA ALA A 375 13.78 -16.38 5.87
C ALA A 375 14.20 -14.94 6.20
N LEU A 376 13.45 -13.94 5.74
CA LEU A 376 13.65 -12.52 6.04
C LEU A 376 12.81 -12.01 7.24
N GLY A 377 12.08 -12.88 7.94
CA GLY A 377 11.22 -12.51 9.06
C GLY A 377 9.93 -11.79 8.67
N MET A 378 9.53 -11.83 7.38
CA MET A 378 8.29 -11.19 6.92
C MET A 378 7.05 -12.00 7.33
N ALA A 379 5.95 -11.30 7.61
CA ALA A 379 4.67 -11.95 7.87
C ALA A 379 4.23 -12.76 6.64
N THR A 380 3.76 -13.98 6.87
CA THR A 380 3.35 -14.92 5.81
C THR A 380 2.33 -14.33 4.86
N ARG A 381 1.42 -13.52 5.39
CA ARG A 381 0.37 -12.82 4.64
C ARG A 381 0.94 -11.77 3.70
N GLU A 382 1.98 -11.04 4.12
CA GLU A 382 2.66 -10.05 3.28
C GLU A 382 3.46 -10.75 2.18
N ALA A 383 4.09 -11.88 2.49
CA ALA A 383 4.81 -12.68 1.51
C ALA A 383 3.88 -13.31 0.46
N VAL A 384 2.65 -13.70 0.83
CA VAL A 384 1.64 -14.18 -0.15
C VAL A 384 1.18 -13.06 -1.09
N VAL A 385 0.94 -11.84 -0.57
CA VAL A 385 0.61 -10.66 -1.42
C VAL A 385 1.74 -10.41 -2.42
N LEU A 386 2.98 -10.45 -1.93
CA LEU A 386 4.17 -10.25 -2.74
C LEU A 386 4.31 -11.31 -3.83
N GLY A 387 4.06 -12.59 -3.49
CA GLY A 387 4.02 -13.68 -4.45
C GLY A 387 2.96 -13.54 -5.53
N ALA A 388 1.75 -13.10 -5.15
CA ALA A 388 0.66 -12.84 -6.10
C ALA A 388 1.01 -11.69 -7.05
N LEU A 389 1.62 -10.63 -6.54
CA LEU A 389 2.12 -9.51 -7.33
C LEU A 389 3.24 -9.94 -8.30
N LEU A 390 4.16 -10.80 -7.88
CA LEU A 390 5.26 -11.26 -8.72
C LEU A 390 4.85 -12.26 -9.83
N ASN A 391 3.58 -12.68 -9.87
CA ASN A 391 3.03 -13.53 -10.94
C ASN A 391 2.59 -12.73 -12.19
N VAL A 392 2.81 -11.40 -12.20
CA VAL A 392 2.54 -10.55 -13.35
C VAL A 392 3.50 -10.88 -14.51
N LYS A 393 2.94 -11.27 -15.64
CA LYS A 393 3.68 -11.60 -16.86
C LYS A 393 3.63 -10.45 -17.87
N GLY A 394 4.54 -10.47 -18.84
CA GLY A 394 4.60 -9.39 -19.82
C GLY A 394 5.55 -9.63 -20.98
N TYR A 395 6.24 -8.59 -21.43
CA TYR A 395 6.93 -8.63 -22.72
C TYR A 395 8.08 -9.63 -22.78
N SER A 396 8.88 -9.73 -21.72
CA SER A 396 9.99 -10.70 -21.63
C SER A 396 9.49 -12.12 -21.93
N ASP A 397 8.34 -12.50 -21.39
CA ASP A 397 7.67 -13.78 -21.67
C ASP A 397 7.29 -13.91 -23.15
N ILE A 398 6.66 -12.87 -23.70
CA ILE A 398 6.24 -12.87 -25.11
C ILE A 398 7.45 -13.01 -26.04
N LEU A 399 8.57 -12.36 -25.72
CA LEU A 399 9.79 -12.45 -26.51
C LEU A 399 10.37 -13.87 -26.46
N ALA A 400 10.39 -14.49 -25.28
CA ALA A 400 10.82 -15.88 -25.10
C ALA A 400 9.93 -16.87 -25.87
N ILE A 401 8.60 -16.69 -25.80
CA ILE A 401 7.62 -17.50 -26.53
C ILE A 401 7.80 -17.36 -28.05
N ASN A 402 7.93 -16.14 -28.56
CA ASN A 402 8.16 -15.91 -29.99
C ASN A 402 9.51 -16.48 -30.45
N PHE A 403 10.55 -16.37 -29.63
CA PHE A 403 11.85 -16.94 -29.94
C PHE A 403 11.78 -18.48 -30.01
N GLY A 404 11.12 -19.13 -29.04
CA GLY A 404 10.90 -20.57 -29.05
C GLY A 404 10.14 -21.06 -30.29
N ASN A 405 9.16 -20.29 -30.78
CA ASN A 405 8.46 -20.63 -32.03
C ASN A 405 9.34 -20.42 -33.28
N LYS A 406 10.15 -19.35 -33.32
CA LYS A 406 11.09 -19.12 -34.44
C LYS A 406 12.13 -20.24 -34.60
N VAL A 407 12.53 -20.86 -33.50
CA VAL A 407 13.49 -21.97 -33.45
C VAL A 407 12.79 -23.34 -33.61
N ASP A 408 11.47 -23.35 -33.82
CA ASP A 408 10.66 -24.57 -33.98
C ASP A 408 10.81 -25.57 -32.80
N VAL A 409 10.85 -25.02 -31.58
CA VAL A 409 10.94 -25.80 -30.33
C VAL A 409 9.56 -26.26 -29.86
N TRP A 410 8.53 -25.43 -30.06
CA TRP A 410 7.18 -25.60 -29.50
C TRP A 410 6.06 -25.66 -30.55
N GLY A 411 6.27 -25.08 -31.73
CA GLY A 411 5.23 -24.91 -32.74
C GLY A 411 4.13 -23.89 -32.37
N GLU A 412 3.31 -23.55 -33.37
CA GLU A 412 2.26 -22.54 -33.26
C GLU A 412 1.19 -22.79 -32.16
N PRO A 413 0.67 -24.02 -31.94
CA PRO A 413 -0.42 -24.19 -30.99
C PRO A 413 0.07 -24.06 -29.53
N VAL A 414 1.29 -24.48 -29.24
CA VAL A 414 1.90 -24.35 -27.91
C VAL A 414 2.23 -22.88 -27.58
N GLN A 415 2.61 -22.09 -28.57
CA GLN A 415 2.74 -20.64 -28.43
C GLN A 415 1.43 -20.02 -27.91
N VAL A 416 0.28 -20.43 -28.44
CA VAL A 416 -1.03 -19.92 -28.00
C VAL A 416 -1.32 -20.33 -26.55
N VAL A 417 -1.03 -21.58 -26.17
CA VAL A 417 -1.17 -22.08 -24.79
C VAL A 417 -0.36 -21.23 -23.80
N LEU A 418 0.92 -20.99 -24.09
CA LEU A 418 1.82 -20.23 -23.22
C LEU A 418 1.44 -18.75 -23.14
N LEU A 419 0.99 -18.16 -24.25
CA LEU A 419 0.52 -16.77 -24.30
C LEU A 419 -0.77 -16.61 -23.48
N MET A 420 -1.72 -17.55 -23.62
CA MET A 420 -2.95 -17.58 -22.83
C MET A 420 -2.68 -17.74 -21.33
N SER A 421 -1.82 -18.69 -20.96
CA SER A 421 -1.39 -18.89 -19.58
C SER A 421 -0.77 -17.62 -18.98
N SER A 422 0.03 -16.89 -19.77
CA SER A 422 0.67 -15.65 -19.29
C SER A 422 -0.32 -14.51 -19.07
N ILE A 423 -1.29 -14.38 -19.96
CA ILE A 423 -2.35 -13.38 -19.86
C ILE A 423 -3.26 -13.69 -18.66
N ILE A 424 -3.64 -14.95 -18.44
CA ILE A 424 -4.45 -15.37 -17.28
C ILE A 424 -3.73 -15.10 -15.95
N ASN A 425 -2.43 -15.42 -15.85
CA ASN A 425 -1.64 -15.12 -14.65
C ASN A 425 -1.65 -13.63 -14.31
N THR A 426 -1.54 -12.78 -15.33
CA THR A 426 -1.58 -11.32 -15.18
C THR A 426 -2.97 -10.83 -14.76
N PHE A 427 -4.04 -11.38 -15.36
CA PHE A 427 -5.42 -11.10 -14.96
C PHE A 427 -5.71 -11.52 -13.52
N MET A 428 -5.10 -12.62 -13.04
CA MET A 428 -5.28 -13.10 -11.66
C MET A 428 -4.49 -12.26 -10.64
N ALA A 429 -3.29 -11.79 -10.99
CA ALA A 429 -2.39 -11.11 -10.06
C ALA A 429 -2.98 -9.83 -9.43
N GLY A 430 -3.64 -8.99 -10.24
CA GLY A 430 -4.26 -7.75 -9.78
C GLY A 430 -5.39 -7.97 -8.76
N PRO A 431 -6.46 -8.71 -9.11
CA PRO A 431 -7.55 -9.03 -8.20
C PRO A 431 -7.12 -9.83 -6.97
N ALA A 432 -6.21 -10.80 -7.13
CA ALA A 432 -5.73 -11.60 -6.00
C ALA A 432 -5.00 -10.72 -4.97
N SER A 433 -4.09 -9.84 -5.42
CA SER A 433 -3.41 -8.91 -4.54
C SER A 433 -4.37 -7.89 -3.91
N ALA A 434 -5.32 -7.35 -4.69
CA ALA A 434 -6.34 -6.44 -4.19
C ALA A 434 -7.23 -7.08 -3.11
N ALA A 435 -7.69 -8.32 -3.33
CA ALA A 435 -8.54 -9.04 -2.39
C ALA A 435 -7.82 -9.30 -1.07
N ILE A 436 -6.56 -9.74 -1.12
CA ILE A 436 -5.77 -10.00 0.08
C ILE A 436 -5.48 -8.69 0.84
N VAL A 437 -5.14 -7.60 0.14
CA VAL A 437 -4.93 -6.29 0.78
C VAL A 437 -6.22 -5.75 1.40
N ARG A 438 -7.37 -5.89 0.72
CA ARG A 438 -8.69 -5.52 1.26
C ARG A 438 -9.01 -6.32 2.51
N GLN A 439 -8.76 -7.64 2.50
CA GLN A 439 -8.96 -8.50 3.66
C GLN A 439 -8.04 -8.11 4.84
N GLN A 440 -6.80 -7.68 4.56
CA GLN A 440 -5.89 -7.17 5.60
C GLN A 440 -6.39 -5.85 6.20
N ARG A 441 -6.80 -4.90 5.37
CA ARG A 441 -7.40 -3.64 5.84
C ARG A 441 -8.64 -3.90 6.67
N ALA A 442 -9.52 -4.81 6.22
CA ALA A 442 -10.72 -5.20 6.96
C ALA A 442 -10.38 -5.89 8.30
N ALA A 443 -9.41 -6.80 8.33
CA ALA A 443 -8.97 -7.47 9.56
C ALA A 443 -8.33 -6.50 10.57
N PHE A 444 -7.66 -5.43 10.11
CA PHE A 444 -7.13 -4.38 10.98
C PHE A 444 -8.25 -3.53 11.60
N ARG A 445 -9.33 -3.23 10.86
CA ARG A 445 -10.51 -2.52 11.42
C ARG A 445 -11.12 -3.25 12.61
N TYR A 446 -10.97 -4.58 12.69
CA TYR A 446 -11.45 -5.39 13.81
C TYR A 446 -10.46 -5.51 14.96
N ARG A 447 -9.24 -4.97 14.83
CA ARG A 447 -8.17 -5.10 15.84
C ARG A 447 -7.70 -3.74 16.39
N SER A 448 -8.38 -2.63 16.08
CA SER A 448 -8.06 -1.36 16.73
C SER A 448 -8.26 -1.51 18.23
N ARG A 449 -7.14 -1.48 18.96
CA ARG A 449 -7.11 -1.57 20.42
C ARG A 449 -7.19 -0.16 20.97
N CYS A 450 -8.02 0.02 21.97
CA CYS A 450 -8.00 1.24 22.79
C CYS A 450 -6.62 1.36 23.47
N LEU A 451 -6.19 2.56 23.81
CA LEU A 451 -4.88 2.79 24.44
C LEU A 451 -4.79 2.03 25.77
N GLN A 452 -5.89 1.98 26.53
CA GLN A 452 -6.05 1.19 27.75
C GLN A 452 -5.79 -0.33 27.56
N ASP A 453 -5.98 -0.88 26.35
CA ASP A 453 -5.76 -2.31 26.07
C ASP A 453 -4.32 -2.61 25.64
N ILE A 454 -3.52 -1.57 25.38
CA ILE A 454 -2.14 -1.67 24.93
C ILE A 454 -1.23 -1.58 26.15
N ARG A 455 -0.41 -2.61 26.37
CA ARG A 455 0.57 -2.56 27.46
C ARG A 455 1.61 -1.48 27.20
N VAL A 456 2.17 -0.92 28.26
CA VAL A 456 3.20 0.12 28.14
C VAL A 456 4.47 -0.39 27.44
N ASP A 457 4.75 -1.70 27.56
CA ASP A 457 5.86 -2.37 26.88
C ASP A 457 5.60 -2.72 25.41
N ASP A 458 4.35 -2.65 24.95
CA ASP A 458 4.00 -2.96 23.56
C ASP A 458 4.36 -1.78 22.62
N GLU A 459 4.47 -2.06 21.32
CA GLU A 459 4.71 -1.03 20.30
C GLU A 459 3.49 -0.09 20.18
N LEU A 460 3.69 1.22 20.34
CA LEU A 460 2.67 2.24 20.07
C LEU A 460 3.01 2.97 18.77
N ARG A 461 2.05 3.00 17.85
CA ARG A 461 2.14 3.76 16.59
C ARG A 461 1.34 5.04 16.72
N VAL A 462 2.02 6.17 16.61
CA VAL A 462 1.41 7.50 16.76
C VAL A 462 1.45 8.23 15.41
N LEU A 463 0.30 8.72 14.95
CA LEU A 463 0.20 9.64 13.82
C LEU A 463 0.02 11.06 14.34
N VAL A 464 0.95 11.94 14.03
CA VAL A 464 0.92 13.35 14.38
C VAL A 464 0.49 14.15 13.16
N CYS A 465 -0.50 15.02 13.30
CA CYS A 465 -0.90 15.94 12.23
C CYS A 465 -0.35 17.34 12.49
N VAL A 466 0.12 18.02 11.44
CA VAL A 466 0.58 19.41 11.52
C VAL A 466 0.04 20.20 10.34
N HIS A 467 -0.27 21.48 10.57
CA HIS A 467 -0.69 22.41 9.52
C HIS A 467 0.43 23.32 9.02
N GLY A 468 1.58 23.36 9.71
CA GLY A 468 2.72 24.20 9.36
C GLY A 468 3.93 23.89 10.24
N ALA A 469 5.05 24.59 10.00
CA ALA A 469 6.33 24.28 10.64
C ALA A 469 6.36 24.52 12.16
N ALA A 470 5.60 25.51 12.66
CA ALA A 470 5.58 25.86 14.07
C ALA A 470 5.14 24.69 14.97
N GLY A 471 4.08 23.96 14.57
CA GLY A 471 3.55 22.85 15.36
C GLY A 471 4.37 21.55 15.27
N VAL A 472 5.45 21.49 14.46
CA VAL A 472 6.23 20.25 14.28
C VAL A 472 6.92 19.84 15.58
N HIS A 473 7.61 20.77 16.23
CA HIS A 473 8.41 20.47 17.41
C HIS A 473 7.53 20.03 18.61
N PRO A 474 6.54 20.81 19.07
CA PRO A 474 5.65 20.42 20.18
C PRO A 474 4.97 19.06 19.99
N MET A 475 4.45 18.80 18.78
CA MET A 475 3.71 17.58 18.51
C MET A 475 4.63 16.35 18.46
N LEU A 476 5.83 16.50 17.89
CA LEU A 476 6.84 15.43 17.89
C LEU A 476 7.45 15.20 19.28
N THR A 477 7.62 16.26 20.09
CA THR A 477 8.05 16.15 21.49
C THR A 477 7.04 15.36 22.30
N LEU A 478 5.74 15.68 22.20
CA LEU A 478 4.68 14.91 22.86
C LEU A 478 4.65 13.45 22.38
N ALA A 479 4.77 13.22 21.08
CA ALA A 479 4.84 11.86 20.55
C ALA A 479 6.06 11.12 21.11
N ASN A 480 7.24 11.74 21.15
CA ASN A 480 8.46 11.13 21.68
C ASN A 480 8.36 10.81 23.18
N LEU A 481 7.68 11.66 23.96
CA LEU A 481 7.43 11.40 25.39
C LEU A 481 6.55 10.16 25.60
N SER A 482 5.72 9.77 24.63
CA SER A 482 4.90 8.54 24.70
C SER A 482 5.68 7.24 24.45
N LYS A 483 7.00 7.34 24.23
CA LYS A 483 7.90 6.19 24.07
C LYS A 483 7.87 5.34 25.34
N GLY A 484 7.59 4.05 25.19
CA GLY A 484 7.70 3.07 26.27
C GLY A 484 9.05 2.35 26.23
N ALA A 485 9.08 1.11 26.72
CA ALA A 485 10.25 0.23 26.59
C ALA A 485 10.50 -0.23 25.13
N ALA A 486 9.45 -0.29 24.31
CA ALA A 486 9.53 -0.69 22.90
C ALA A 486 9.79 0.47 21.93
N LEU A 487 10.12 0.11 20.68
CA LEU A 487 10.27 1.04 19.57
C LEU A 487 8.98 1.86 19.35
N LEU A 488 9.12 3.17 19.17
CA LEU A 488 8.03 4.10 18.87
C LEU A 488 8.12 4.59 17.43
N PRO A 489 7.40 3.98 16.47
CA PRO A 489 7.27 4.52 15.12
C PRO A 489 6.34 5.74 15.12
N VAL A 490 6.91 6.91 14.84
CA VAL A 490 6.18 8.19 14.71
C VAL A 490 5.96 8.52 13.24
N TYR A 491 4.72 8.75 12.87
CA TYR A 491 4.32 9.21 11.54
C TYR A 491 3.88 10.66 11.65
N LEU A 492 4.37 11.53 10.75
CA LEU A 492 3.96 12.93 10.69
C LEU A 492 3.20 13.18 9.39
N LEU A 493 1.96 13.64 9.50
CA LEU A 493 1.10 14.01 8.39
C LEU A 493 0.99 15.53 8.30
N HIS A 494 1.61 16.11 7.28
CA HIS A 494 1.46 17.52 6.95
C HIS A 494 0.14 17.72 6.18
N LEU A 495 -0.78 18.49 6.76
CA LEU A 495 -2.12 18.78 6.25
C LEU A 495 -2.13 20.13 5.54
N VAL A 496 -2.10 20.11 4.21
CA VAL A 496 -2.09 21.29 3.35
C VAL A 496 -3.47 21.50 2.72
N GLU A 497 -4.07 22.67 2.95
CA GLU A 497 -5.36 23.00 2.36
C GLU A 497 -5.22 23.34 0.86
N LEU A 498 -5.94 22.58 0.03
CA LEU A 498 -6.12 22.88 -1.39
C LEU A 498 -7.22 23.93 -1.56
N VAL A 499 -6.82 25.20 -1.70
CA VAL A 499 -7.75 26.30 -1.93
C VAL A 499 -8.14 26.33 -3.42
N THR A 500 -9.41 26.05 -3.71
CA THR A 500 -9.92 26.06 -5.10
C THR A 500 -9.92 27.46 -5.71
N SER A 501 -9.52 27.54 -6.99
CA SER A 501 -9.30 28.72 -7.84
C SER A 501 -10.34 29.87 -7.80
N ARG A 502 -11.56 29.68 -7.27
CA ARG A 502 -12.61 30.73 -7.26
C ARG A 502 -12.35 31.89 -6.30
N LYS A 503 -11.70 31.68 -5.15
CA LYS A 503 -11.32 32.79 -4.26
C LYS A 503 -10.14 33.60 -4.82
N TYR A 504 -9.23 32.94 -5.51
CA TYR A 504 -8.10 33.59 -6.18
C TYR A 504 -8.55 34.48 -7.34
N ALA A 505 -9.54 34.09 -8.14
CA ALA A 505 -10.00 34.93 -9.26
C ALA A 505 -10.51 36.32 -8.84
N ILE A 506 -11.14 36.43 -7.66
CA ILE A 506 -11.75 37.69 -7.17
C ILE A 506 -10.71 38.60 -6.51
N THR A 507 -9.75 38.06 -5.77
CA THR A 507 -8.63 38.85 -5.22
C THR A 507 -7.60 39.21 -6.28
N HIS A 508 -7.36 38.34 -7.27
CA HIS A 508 -6.46 38.59 -8.39
C HIS A 508 -7.01 39.67 -9.35
N GLN A 509 -8.33 39.80 -9.52
CA GLN A 509 -8.89 40.93 -10.29
C GLN A 509 -8.81 42.28 -9.57
N LEU A 510 -8.77 42.30 -8.24
CA LEU A 510 -8.71 43.55 -7.45
C LEU A 510 -7.27 44.03 -7.20
N TYR A 511 -6.28 43.13 -7.18
CA TYR A 511 -4.87 43.49 -7.00
C TYR A 511 -4.13 43.79 -8.31
N HIS A 512 -4.51 43.18 -9.45
CA HIS A 512 -3.84 43.40 -10.74
C HIS A 512 -4.23 44.68 -11.49
N ALA A 513 -4.87 45.64 -10.82
CA ALA A 513 -5.08 46.97 -11.39
C ALA A 513 -3.84 47.89 -11.24
N ARG A 514 -2.74 47.43 -10.63
CA ARG A 514 -1.53 48.26 -10.49
C ARG A 514 -0.24 47.44 -10.61
N GLU A 515 0.32 47.53 -11.82
CA GLU A 515 1.73 47.35 -12.19
C GLU A 515 2.35 45.95 -12.06
N GLY A 516 2.36 45.24 -13.20
CA GLY A 516 3.45 44.41 -13.74
C GLY A 516 4.42 43.72 -12.78
N GLY A 517 4.08 42.50 -12.37
CA GLY A 517 5.00 41.50 -11.83
C GLY A 517 4.38 40.11 -11.96
N GLU A 518 4.94 39.26 -12.82
CA GLU A 518 4.52 37.86 -12.97
C GLU A 518 5.20 36.99 -11.89
N ASP A 519 4.39 36.10 -11.28
CA ASP A 519 4.78 34.85 -10.60
C ASP A 519 5.34 34.86 -9.16
N GLU A 520 4.71 35.52 -8.18
CA GLU A 520 5.04 35.31 -6.74
C GLU A 520 4.12 34.32 -5.98
N ASP A 521 2.90 34.05 -6.44
CA ASP A 521 1.90 33.38 -5.57
C ASP A 521 1.81 31.84 -5.69
N GLU A 522 2.34 31.22 -6.75
CA GLU A 522 2.39 29.73 -6.89
C GLU A 522 3.48 29.09 -6.00
N TRP A 523 4.29 29.92 -5.32
CA TRP A 523 5.49 29.52 -4.56
C TRP A 523 5.28 29.36 -3.04
N GLY A 524 4.12 29.74 -2.50
CA GLY A 524 3.85 29.68 -1.05
C GLY A 524 3.83 28.25 -0.48
N TYR A 525 3.11 27.34 -1.14
CA TYR A 525 2.94 25.95 -0.68
C TYR A 525 4.24 25.15 -0.68
N ALA A 526 5.07 25.32 -1.72
CA ALA A 526 6.36 24.63 -1.81
C ALA A 526 7.30 25.05 -0.67
N ARG A 527 7.32 26.36 -0.35
CA ARG A 527 8.15 26.89 0.74
C ARG A 527 7.69 26.38 2.11
N GLU A 528 6.40 26.28 2.34
CA GLU A 528 5.84 25.76 3.60
C GLU A 528 6.11 24.26 3.77
N ILE A 529 5.98 23.47 2.70
CA ILE A 529 6.35 22.04 2.69
C ILE A 529 7.85 21.87 3.00
N ASP A 530 8.71 22.68 2.40
CA ASP A 530 10.16 22.64 2.64
C ASP A 530 10.51 23.04 4.08
N GLN A 531 9.82 24.02 4.66
CA GLN A 531 9.99 24.43 6.06
C GLN A 531 9.60 23.32 7.04
N VAL A 532 8.47 22.64 6.79
CA VAL A 532 8.05 21.49 7.60
C VAL A 532 9.05 20.35 7.48
N ALA A 533 9.50 20.02 6.27
CA ALA A 533 10.52 18.99 6.06
C ALA A 533 11.85 19.31 6.76
N ALA A 534 12.28 20.58 6.74
CA ALA A 534 13.46 21.03 7.47
C ALA A 534 13.28 20.88 8.98
N ALA A 535 12.13 21.30 9.54
CA ALA A 535 11.84 21.17 10.96
C ALA A 535 11.82 19.71 11.43
N VAL A 536 11.24 18.80 10.62
CA VAL A 536 11.26 17.35 10.89
C VAL A 536 12.68 16.80 10.86
N ALA A 537 13.48 17.20 9.88
CA ALA A 537 14.87 16.75 9.77
C ALA A 537 15.71 17.20 10.97
N THR A 538 15.54 18.45 11.43
CA THR A 538 16.19 18.97 12.64
C THR A 538 15.79 18.16 13.88
N PHE A 539 14.48 17.94 14.09
CA PHE A 539 14.01 17.16 15.23
C PHE A 539 14.55 15.72 15.23
N THR A 540 14.52 15.05 14.07
CA THR A 540 15.05 13.69 13.90
C THR A 540 16.55 13.62 14.16
N PHE A 541 17.31 14.65 13.78
CA PHE A 541 18.73 14.74 14.06
C PHE A 541 18.99 14.90 15.57
N ASP A 542 18.25 15.78 16.25
CA ASP A 542 18.47 16.09 17.67
C ASP A 542 18.06 14.96 18.60
N HIS A 543 16.95 14.26 18.29
CA HIS A 543 16.38 13.24 19.18
C HIS A 543 16.66 11.79 18.75
N ALA A 544 17.34 11.60 17.61
CA ALA A 544 17.61 10.28 17.00
C ALA A 544 16.36 9.40 16.81
N VAL A 545 15.19 10.03 16.61
CA VAL A 545 13.90 9.33 16.36
C VAL A 545 13.59 9.34 14.87
N HIS A 546 13.37 8.16 14.30
CA HIS A 546 13.00 8.02 12.90
C HIS A 546 11.53 8.42 12.68
N VAL A 547 11.30 9.63 12.18
CA VAL A 547 9.97 10.15 11.84
C VAL A 547 9.68 9.89 10.36
N ARG A 548 8.55 9.27 10.05
CA ARG A 548 8.09 9.12 8.66
C ARG A 548 7.13 10.25 8.29
N GLN A 549 7.62 11.20 7.51
CA GLN A 549 6.82 12.32 7.00
C GLN A 549 5.96 11.90 5.81
N MET A 550 4.71 12.38 5.78
CA MET A 550 3.72 12.25 4.72
C MET A 550 3.05 13.62 4.51
N THR A 551 2.57 13.91 3.31
CA THR A 551 1.87 15.15 2.98
C THR A 551 0.52 14.84 2.35
N ALA A 552 -0.56 15.41 2.90
CA ALA A 552 -1.91 15.34 2.32
C ALA A 552 -2.33 16.73 1.83
N ILE A 553 -2.63 16.85 0.54
CA ILE A 553 -3.04 18.09 -0.11
C ILE A 553 -4.49 17.93 -0.55
N SER A 554 -5.41 18.55 0.18
CA SER A 554 -6.84 18.33 0.01
C SER A 554 -7.66 19.53 0.45
N ASN A 555 -8.89 19.64 -0.06
CA ASN A 555 -9.84 20.59 0.51
C ASN A 555 -10.15 20.18 1.97
N LEU A 556 -10.25 21.14 2.89
CA LEU A 556 -10.64 20.94 4.29
C LEU A 556 -11.86 20.01 4.43
N ALA A 557 -12.83 20.13 3.51
CA ALA A 557 -14.06 19.33 3.50
C ALA A 557 -13.83 17.81 3.33
N SER A 558 -12.76 17.41 2.65
CA SER A 558 -12.40 15.99 2.42
C SER A 558 -11.17 15.53 3.19
N MET A 559 -10.48 16.44 3.87
CA MET A 559 -9.19 16.18 4.52
C MET A 559 -9.28 15.15 5.67
N ASP A 560 -10.45 14.98 6.29
CA ASP A 560 -10.69 13.91 7.28
C ASP A 560 -10.56 12.52 6.65
N THR A 561 -10.87 12.38 5.36
CA THR A 561 -10.70 11.11 4.64
C THR A 561 -9.23 10.78 4.42
N ASP A 562 -8.38 11.78 4.26
CA ASP A 562 -6.93 11.61 4.11
C ASP A 562 -6.29 11.27 5.44
N VAL A 563 -6.67 11.94 6.54
CA VAL A 563 -6.26 11.56 7.90
C VAL A 563 -6.60 10.09 8.13
N ARG A 564 -7.84 9.68 7.83
CA ARG A 564 -8.28 8.29 8.00
C ARG A 564 -7.50 7.30 7.12
N HIS A 565 -7.23 7.61 5.86
CA HIS A 565 -6.43 6.72 5.01
C HIS A 565 -5.02 6.55 5.54
N ASN A 566 -4.39 7.65 5.98
CA ASN A 566 -3.06 7.59 6.57
C ASN A 566 -3.04 6.85 7.91
N LEU A 567 -4.11 6.93 8.71
CA LEU A 567 -4.27 6.09 9.91
C LEU A 567 -4.36 4.60 9.57
N GLU A 568 -5.15 4.24 8.55
CA GLU A 568 -5.26 2.86 8.06
C GLU A 568 -3.91 2.34 7.50
N ASP A 569 -3.18 3.16 6.76
CA ASP A 569 -1.90 2.78 6.13
C ASP A 569 -0.74 2.72 7.13
N SER A 570 -0.68 3.65 8.10
CA SER A 570 0.31 3.64 9.20
C SER A 570 -0.02 2.61 10.29
N ARG A 571 -1.28 2.16 10.37
CA ARG A 571 -1.80 1.33 11.45
C ARG A 571 -1.59 1.97 12.82
N ALA A 572 -1.77 3.30 12.90
CA ALA A 572 -1.61 4.04 14.15
C ALA A 572 -2.75 3.70 15.13
N SER A 573 -2.38 3.51 16.41
CA SER A 573 -3.35 3.29 17.50
C SER A 573 -3.81 4.62 18.11
N MET A 574 -3.09 5.71 17.81
CA MET A 574 -3.39 7.04 18.29
C MET A 574 -3.08 8.08 17.22
N VAL A 575 -3.95 9.10 17.12
CA VAL A 575 -3.73 10.28 16.29
C VAL A 575 -3.70 11.53 17.16
N ILE A 576 -2.74 12.42 16.93
CA ILE A 576 -2.65 13.72 17.61
C ILE A 576 -2.93 14.81 16.58
N MET A 577 -3.97 15.60 16.83
CA MET A 577 -4.40 16.73 16.02
C MET A 577 -4.05 18.04 16.74
N PRO A 578 -3.59 19.06 16.02
CA PRO A 578 -3.40 20.38 16.61
C PRO A 578 -4.76 21.02 16.90
N PHE A 579 -4.84 21.80 17.97
CA PHE A 579 -6.00 22.64 18.24
C PHE A 579 -6.18 23.70 17.14
N HIS A 580 -7.41 24.12 16.91
CA HIS A 580 -7.74 25.03 15.81
C HIS A 580 -7.36 26.49 16.10
N MET A 581 -7.07 26.81 17.37
CA MET A 581 -6.53 28.10 17.80
C MET A 581 -5.05 27.97 18.18
N GLU A 582 -4.27 29.00 17.85
CA GLU A 582 -2.86 29.11 18.18
C GLU A 582 -2.67 30.24 19.21
N GLN A 583 -1.76 30.06 20.16
CA GLN A 583 -1.46 31.09 21.14
C GLN A 583 -0.61 32.21 20.52
N ARG A 584 -1.03 33.45 20.73
CA ARG A 584 -0.30 34.64 20.31
C ARG A 584 0.70 35.07 21.40
N TYR A 585 1.63 35.96 21.06
CA TYR A 585 2.63 36.50 21.98
C TYR A 585 2.04 37.19 23.23
N ASP A 586 0.79 37.65 23.16
CA ASP A 586 0.05 38.28 24.27
C ASP A 586 -0.61 37.23 25.20
N GLY A 587 -0.41 35.94 24.92
CA GLY A 587 -0.96 34.83 25.69
C GLY A 587 -2.38 34.43 25.29
N ARG A 588 -3.05 35.18 24.41
CA ARG A 588 -4.43 34.91 23.97
C ARG A 588 -4.48 33.89 22.84
N MET A 589 -5.54 33.10 22.82
CA MET A 589 -5.78 32.11 21.75
C MET A 589 -6.46 32.78 20.54
N VAL A 590 -5.93 32.55 19.33
CA VAL A 590 -6.51 33.11 18.09
C VAL A 590 -6.74 32.01 17.06
N CYS A 591 -7.95 31.97 16.48
CA CYS A 591 -8.25 31.06 15.38
C CYS A 591 -7.63 31.55 14.07
N ARG A 592 -6.72 30.76 13.48
CA ARG A 592 -6.12 31.02 12.15
C ARG A 592 -6.81 30.30 10.99
N GLY A 593 -7.97 29.69 11.22
CA GLY A 593 -8.78 29.09 10.16
C GLY A 593 -9.99 28.32 10.69
N GLU A 594 -11.19 28.89 10.52
CA GLU A 594 -12.45 28.32 11.01
C GLU A 594 -12.69 26.87 10.52
N GLY A 595 -12.22 26.55 9.31
CA GLY A 595 -12.37 25.21 8.75
C GLY A 595 -11.60 24.11 9.50
N ARG A 596 -10.53 24.44 10.25
CA ARG A 596 -9.75 23.49 11.06
C ARG A 596 -10.57 22.91 12.22
N ARG A 597 -11.42 23.73 12.85
CA ARG A 597 -12.38 23.28 13.88
C ARG A 597 -13.30 22.19 13.34
N GLN A 598 -13.84 22.39 12.13
CA GLN A 598 -14.73 21.41 11.53
C GLN A 598 -14.01 20.14 11.06
N LEU A 599 -12.73 20.25 10.68
CA LEU A 599 -11.87 19.10 10.43
C LEU A 599 -11.66 18.27 11.71
N ASN A 600 -11.29 18.90 12.82
CA ASN A 600 -11.08 18.22 14.11
C ASN A 600 -12.34 17.45 14.53
N ARG A 601 -13.52 18.06 14.42
CA ARG A 601 -14.80 17.39 14.68
C ARG A 601 -15.06 16.18 13.78
N ARG A 602 -14.78 16.30 12.47
CA ARG A 602 -14.94 15.17 11.53
C ARG A 602 -13.97 14.03 11.87
N VAL A 603 -12.74 14.36 12.25
CA VAL A 603 -11.74 13.37 12.68
C VAL A 603 -12.20 12.68 13.96
N LEU A 604 -12.62 13.42 15.00
CA LEU A 604 -13.15 12.85 16.25
C LEU A 604 -14.35 11.91 16.04
N GLN A 605 -15.22 12.21 15.06
CA GLN A 605 -16.42 11.40 14.77
C GLN A 605 -16.15 10.17 13.91
N ARG A 606 -15.12 10.21 13.05
CA ARG A 606 -14.87 9.20 12.00
C ARG A 606 -13.61 8.36 12.22
N SER A 607 -12.76 8.75 13.18
CA SER A 607 -11.55 8.00 13.51
C SER A 607 -11.89 6.62 14.06
N GLN A 608 -10.98 5.68 13.85
CA GLN A 608 -11.08 4.30 14.34
C GLN A 608 -10.08 4.02 15.46
N CYS A 609 -9.43 5.05 15.98
CA CYS A 609 -8.38 4.97 17.00
C CYS A 609 -8.55 6.14 17.98
N THR A 610 -7.82 6.11 19.09
CA THR A 610 -7.84 7.20 20.08
C THR A 610 -7.38 8.50 19.42
N VAL A 611 -8.14 9.58 19.61
CA VAL A 611 -7.84 10.90 19.05
C VAL A 611 -7.42 11.81 20.19
N GLY A 612 -6.23 12.38 20.10
CA GLY A 612 -5.76 13.46 20.94
C GLY A 612 -5.88 14.79 20.23
N ILE A 613 -6.43 15.81 20.88
CA ILE A 613 -6.32 17.20 20.45
C ILE A 613 -5.37 17.90 21.41
N LEU A 614 -4.27 18.42 20.88
CA LEU A 614 -3.27 19.14 21.66
C LEU A 614 -3.52 20.65 21.52
N VAL A 615 -3.89 21.27 22.65
CA VAL A 615 -3.88 22.71 22.83
C VAL A 615 -2.46 23.09 23.25
N GLU A 616 -1.73 23.61 22.29
CA GLU A 616 -0.34 24.00 22.48
C GLU A 616 -0.26 25.32 23.24
N ARG A 617 0.46 25.29 24.35
CA ARG A 617 0.98 26.46 25.04
C ARG A 617 2.49 26.23 25.19
N PRO A 618 3.34 27.21 24.86
CA PRO A 618 4.79 26.99 24.76
C PRO A 618 5.28 26.36 26.06
N PHE A 619 5.93 25.19 25.91
CA PHE A 619 6.56 24.52 27.04
C PHE A 619 7.52 25.52 27.68
N ALA A 620 7.38 25.77 28.98
CA ALA A 620 8.29 26.65 29.73
C ALA A 620 9.73 26.08 29.85
N GLN A 621 10.12 25.17 28.96
CA GLN A 621 11.33 24.37 29.05
C GLN A 621 12.55 24.99 28.35
N GLU A 622 12.46 26.24 27.89
CA GLU A 622 13.65 26.97 27.41
C GLU A 622 14.45 27.66 28.53
N VAL A 623 14.09 27.50 29.83
CA VAL A 623 14.79 28.24 30.90
C VAL A 623 15.29 27.39 32.08
N THR A 624 14.72 26.22 32.39
CA THR A 624 15.21 25.40 33.51
C THR A 624 15.16 23.92 33.16
N GLY A 625 16.27 23.20 33.36
CA GLY A 625 16.38 21.74 33.15
C GLY A 625 15.58 20.92 34.16
N GLU A 626 14.35 21.31 34.45
CA GLU A 626 13.43 20.66 35.37
C GLU A 626 12.61 19.57 34.68
N GLN A 627 12.21 18.57 35.45
CA GLN A 627 11.36 17.46 35.01
C GLN A 627 9.98 17.97 34.58
N LEU A 628 9.44 17.42 33.50
CA LEU A 628 8.11 17.77 32.99
C LEU A 628 7.03 17.30 33.97
N GLU A 629 6.34 18.23 34.64
CA GLU A 629 5.20 17.91 35.49
C GLU A 629 3.93 17.70 34.65
N VAL A 630 3.40 16.47 34.69
CA VAL A 630 2.20 16.05 33.96
C VAL A 630 1.09 15.73 34.96
N MET A 631 -0.10 16.27 34.73
CA MET A 631 -1.29 16.00 35.54
C MET A 631 -2.35 15.28 34.70
N ALA A 632 -2.74 14.07 35.10
CA ALA A 632 -3.83 13.31 34.50
C ALA A 632 -5.09 13.46 35.35
N LEU A 633 -6.17 13.95 34.76
CA LEU A 633 -7.44 14.17 35.46
C LEU A 633 -8.42 13.03 35.14
N PHE A 634 -9.01 12.44 36.18
CA PHE A 634 -9.99 11.35 36.05
C PHE A 634 -11.29 11.72 36.75
N PHE A 635 -12.36 11.92 35.97
CA PHE A 635 -13.73 12.18 36.43
C PHE A 635 -14.65 10.97 36.19
N GLY A 636 -14.19 9.96 35.44
CA GLY A 636 -14.91 8.74 35.09
C GLY A 636 -15.31 8.69 33.62
N GLY A 637 -15.42 7.47 33.08
CA GLY A 637 -15.80 7.19 31.70
C GLY A 637 -14.66 6.80 30.75
N GLU A 638 -15.05 6.37 29.56
CA GLU A 638 -14.19 5.80 28.51
C GLU A 638 -13.02 6.71 28.08
N ASP A 639 -13.28 8.01 27.90
CA ASP A 639 -12.27 8.97 27.44
C ASP A 639 -11.21 9.24 28.52
N ASP A 640 -11.60 9.27 29.79
CA ASP A 640 -10.67 9.48 30.90
C ASP A 640 -9.76 8.27 31.12
N ARG A 641 -10.25 7.04 30.86
CA ARG A 641 -9.41 5.84 30.90
C ARG A 641 -8.28 5.91 29.87
N GLU A 642 -8.57 6.40 28.66
CA GLU A 642 -7.52 6.62 27.65
C GLU A 642 -6.53 7.71 28.06
N ALA A 643 -7.03 8.77 28.70
CA ALA A 643 -6.18 9.84 29.24
C ALA A 643 -5.20 9.33 30.30
N VAL A 644 -5.69 8.53 31.25
CA VAL A 644 -4.88 7.92 32.31
C VAL A 644 -3.92 6.86 31.74
N ALA A 645 -4.36 6.05 30.78
CA ALA A 645 -3.51 5.07 30.11
C ALA A 645 -2.34 5.75 29.35
N PHE A 646 -2.60 6.88 28.68
CA PHE A 646 -1.55 7.67 28.03
C PHE A 646 -0.58 8.26 29.07
N ALA A 647 -1.09 8.83 30.15
CA ALA A 647 -0.28 9.43 31.22
C ALA A 647 0.61 8.39 31.93
N ALA A 648 0.12 7.18 32.17
CA ALA A 648 0.94 6.10 32.73
C ALA A 648 2.09 5.69 31.80
N ARG A 649 1.91 5.84 30.49
CA ARG A 649 2.99 5.67 29.51
C ARG A 649 4.06 6.76 29.66
N LEU A 650 3.65 8.00 29.85
CA LEU A 650 4.55 9.13 30.11
C LEU A 650 5.38 8.93 31.39
N ALA A 651 4.80 8.28 32.41
CA ALA A 651 5.48 8.00 33.68
C ALA A 651 6.69 7.06 33.54
N THR A 652 6.84 6.36 32.42
CA THR A 652 8.04 5.54 32.16
C THR A 652 9.26 6.36 31.75
N GLN A 653 9.06 7.61 31.34
CA GLN A 653 10.15 8.49 30.96
C GLN A 653 10.77 9.16 32.20
N PRO A 654 12.11 9.13 32.37
CA PRO A 654 12.77 9.75 33.51
C PRO A 654 12.66 11.28 33.51
N SER A 655 12.32 11.87 32.36
CA SER A 655 12.13 13.30 32.17
C SER A 655 10.73 13.79 32.56
N ALA A 656 9.78 12.91 32.91
CA ALA A 656 8.41 13.27 33.24
C ALA A 656 8.00 12.78 34.63
N ARG A 657 7.35 13.64 35.42
CA ARG A 657 6.72 13.29 36.69
C ARG A 657 5.21 13.38 36.54
N VAL A 658 4.53 12.25 36.68
CA VAL A 658 3.09 12.14 36.45
C VAL A 658 2.33 12.10 37.77
N THR A 659 1.31 12.94 37.89
CA THR A 659 0.35 12.95 39.00
C THR A 659 -1.04 12.62 38.46
N LEU A 660 -1.69 11.61 39.03
CA LEU A 660 -3.06 11.22 38.76
C LEU A 660 -3.99 11.87 39.79
N CYS A 661 -4.92 12.69 39.33
CA CYS A 661 -5.92 13.35 40.15
C CYS A 661 -7.31 12.78 39.87
N ARG A 662 -7.87 12.05 40.84
CA ARG A 662 -9.19 11.45 40.77
C ARG A 662 -10.24 12.37 41.40
N PHE A 663 -11.28 12.71 40.65
CA PHE A 663 -12.42 13.48 41.12
C PHE A 663 -13.57 12.54 41.48
N LEU A 664 -14.14 12.75 42.66
CA LEU A 664 -15.21 11.92 43.23
C LEU A 664 -16.32 12.81 43.79
N LEU A 665 -17.56 12.31 43.76
CA LEU A 665 -18.66 12.94 44.49
C LEU A 665 -18.56 12.61 45.99
N PRO A 666 -18.92 13.54 46.89
CA PRO A 666 -19.04 13.25 48.32
C PRO A 666 -20.03 12.11 48.61
N SER A 667 -19.69 11.20 49.53
CA SER A 667 -20.51 10.04 49.88
C SER A 667 -21.97 10.42 50.18
N GLY A 668 -22.91 9.75 49.51
CA GLY A 668 -24.36 9.93 49.70
C GLY A 668 -25.11 10.66 48.58
N LYS A 669 -24.42 11.18 47.55
CA LYS A 669 -25.04 11.77 46.35
C LYS A 669 -24.97 10.91 45.08
N GLY A 670 -24.16 9.84 45.09
CA GLY A 670 -24.13 8.85 44.00
C GLY A 670 -25.21 7.80 44.21
N LEU A 671 -25.96 7.48 43.14
CA LEU A 671 -26.99 6.45 42.98
C LEU A 671 -28.44 6.94 42.81
N LEU A 672 -28.72 7.47 41.61
CA LEU A 672 -29.94 7.19 40.85
C LEU A 672 -29.55 7.08 39.36
N GLY A 673 -28.90 5.98 39.00
CA GLY A 673 -28.39 5.74 37.64
C GLY A 673 -28.95 4.46 37.02
N ASN A 674 -29.26 4.50 35.72
CA ASN A 674 -29.64 3.32 34.92
C ASN A 674 -28.56 2.22 34.98
N GLN A 675 -28.92 0.98 34.65
CA GLN A 675 -28.00 -0.18 34.70
C GLN A 675 -26.68 0.04 33.91
N GLU A 676 -26.73 0.78 32.81
CA GLU A 676 -25.53 1.15 32.02
C GLU A 676 -24.55 2.06 32.80
N THR A 677 -25.05 2.98 33.64
CA THR A 677 -24.18 3.85 34.46
C THR A 677 -23.53 3.11 35.62
N ALA A 678 -24.19 2.09 36.17
CA ALA A 678 -23.62 1.24 37.21
C ALA A 678 -22.52 0.31 36.65
N GLU A 679 -22.73 -0.25 35.46
CA GLU A 679 -21.70 -1.05 34.77
C GLU A 679 -20.48 -0.20 34.39
N ALA A 680 -20.68 1.04 33.92
CA ALA A 680 -19.60 1.97 33.61
C ALA A 680 -18.79 2.33 34.87
N ALA A 681 -19.45 2.63 35.99
CA ALA A 681 -18.79 2.94 37.26
C ALA A 681 -17.99 1.74 37.81
N MET A 682 -18.51 0.52 37.70
CA MET A 682 -17.78 -0.68 38.12
C MET A 682 -16.51 -0.90 37.30
N GLN A 683 -16.58 -0.67 35.98
CA GLN A 683 -15.41 -0.74 35.12
C GLN A 683 -14.40 0.38 35.41
N ASP A 684 -14.85 1.58 35.80
CA ASP A 684 -13.97 2.67 36.22
C ASP A 684 -13.21 2.29 37.51
N GLU A 685 -13.89 1.68 38.48
CA GLU A 685 -13.23 1.18 39.70
C GLU A 685 -12.24 0.05 39.41
N GLU A 686 -12.59 -0.92 38.56
CA GLU A 686 -11.67 -2.01 38.18
C GLU A 686 -10.43 -1.46 37.48
N PHE A 687 -10.61 -0.53 36.54
CA PHE A 687 -9.51 0.14 35.84
C PHE A 687 -8.61 0.91 36.82
N MET A 688 -9.20 1.73 37.70
CA MET A 688 -8.43 2.51 38.66
C MET A 688 -7.70 1.63 39.69
N ALA A 689 -8.29 0.50 40.10
CA ALA A 689 -7.63 -0.46 40.97
C ALA A 689 -6.40 -1.10 40.31
N ASP A 690 -6.50 -1.50 39.03
CA ASP A 690 -5.36 -2.02 38.26
C ASP A 690 -4.26 -0.95 38.08
N MET A 691 -4.65 0.28 37.74
CA MET A 691 -3.73 1.41 37.60
C MET A 691 -3.02 1.75 38.91
N TYR A 692 -3.75 1.76 40.02
CA TYR A 692 -3.19 2.01 41.35
C TYR A 692 -2.18 0.91 41.71
N GLY A 693 -2.52 -0.36 41.52
CA GLY A 693 -1.63 -1.49 41.80
C GLY A 693 -0.36 -1.49 40.95
N ARG A 694 -0.43 -1.09 39.68
CA ARG A 694 0.71 -1.14 38.75
C ARG A 694 1.64 0.06 38.80
N TYR A 695 1.11 1.27 39.00
CA TYR A 695 1.90 2.50 38.83
C TYR A 695 1.96 3.36 40.10
N VAL A 696 0.87 3.40 40.88
CA VAL A 696 0.84 4.22 42.11
C VAL A 696 1.52 3.51 43.27
N ALA A 697 1.19 2.23 43.51
CA ALA A 697 1.77 1.46 44.61
C ALA A 697 3.30 1.31 44.52
N PRO A 698 3.92 1.16 43.33
CA PRO A 698 5.38 1.20 43.18
C PRO A 698 6.00 2.60 43.26
N GLY A 699 5.18 3.67 43.34
CA GLY A 699 5.64 5.06 43.41
C GLY A 699 6.05 5.68 42.07
N GLN A 700 5.64 5.11 40.94
CA GLN A 700 5.93 5.67 39.60
C GLN A 700 5.01 6.85 39.25
N VAL A 701 3.78 6.86 39.79
CA VAL A 701 2.77 7.90 39.58
C VAL A 701 2.28 8.40 40.93
N ALA A 702 2.30 9.71 41.14
CA ALA A 702 1.70 10.32 42.34
C ALA A 702 0.17 10.28 42.24
N TYR A 703 -0.54 10.06 43.34
CA TYR A 703 -1.99 9.93 43.34
C TYR A 703 -2.64 10.90 44.32
N THR A 704 -3.69 11.59 43.87
CA THR A 704 -4.46 12.54 44.67
C THR A 704 -5.95 12.38 44.40
N GLU A 705 -6.76 12.52 45.44
CA GLU A 705 -8.22 12.49 45.34
C GLU A 705 -8.80 13.85 45.69
N ARG A 706 -9.79 14.30 44.92
CA ARG A 706 -10.53 15.54 45.14
C ARG A 706 -12.02 15.22 45.16
N HIS A 707 -12.68 15.63 46.23
CA HIS A 707 -14.12 15.48 46.35
C HIS A 707 -14.78 16.79 45.93
N VAL A 708 -15.64 16.75 44.91
CA VAL A 708 -16.33 17.91 44.34
C VAL A 708 -17.81 17.62 44.20
N SER A 709 -18.65 18.56 44.60
CA SER A 709 -20.10 18.39 44.68
C SER A 709 -20.88 18.95 43.48
N ASN A 710 -20.25 19.84 42.71
CA ASN A 710 -20.79 20.54 41.55
C ASN A 710 -19.66 21.12 40.67
N GLY A 711 -19.96 21.59 39.47
CA GLY A 711 -18.94 22.14 38.56
C GLY A 711 -18.24 23.38 39.10
N ALA A 712 -18.91 24.23 39.88
CA ALA A 712 -18.25 25.39 40.51
C ALA A 712 -17.08 24.98 41.42
N GLU A 713 -17.27 23.95 42.27
CA GLU A 713 -16.19 23.40 43.08
C GLU A 713 -15.08 22.79 42.19
N THR A 714 -15.45 22.13 41.10
CA THR A 714 -14.49 21.60 40.13
C THR A 714 -13.65 22.71 39.47
N VAL A 715 -14.25 23.85 39.10
CA VAL A 715 -13.51 25.02 38.55
C VAL A 715 -12.50 25.50 39.58
N THR A 716 -12.91 25.66 40.85
CA THR A 716 -12.00 26.12 41.90
C THR A 716 -10.85 25.14 42.17
N ALA A 717 -11.13 23.83 42.13
CA ALA A 717 -10.12 22.80 42.28
C ALA A 717 -9.10 22.83 41.13
N LEU A 718 -9.56 22.96 39.87
CA LEU A 718 -8.68 23.08 38.70
C LEU A 718 -7.87 24.37 38.72
N SER A 719 -8.49 25.50 39.09
CA SER A 719 -7.83 26.79 39.23
C SER A 719 -6.66 26.74 40.22
N SER A 720 -6.79 25.95 41.30
CA SER A 720 -5.73 25.77 42.30
C SER A 720 -4.51 24.99 41.78
N MET A 721 -4.64 24.28 40.66
CA MET A 721 -3.57 23.47 40.04
C MET A 721 -2.84 24.22 38.91
N VAL A 722 -3.35 25.38 38.50
CA VAL A 722 -2.75 26.21 37.45
C VAL A 722 -1.38 26.72 37.91
N GLY A 723 -0.38 26.64 37.02
CA GLY A 723 1.00 27.06 37.29
C GLY A 723 1.90 25.98 37.93
N ALA A 724 1.34 24.88 38.42
CA ALA A 724 2.12 23.75 38.93
C ALA A 724 2.53 22.76 37.82
N CYS A 725 1.73 22.62 36.76
CA CYS A 725 1.92 21.57 35.75
C CYS A 725 2.18 22.14 34.35
N SER A 726 3.06 21.45 33.61
CA SER A 726 3.42 21.80 32.24
C SER A 726 2.48 21.17 31.20
N LEU A 727 1.86 20.03 31.53
CA LEU A 727 0.93 19.32 30.65
C LEU A 727 -0.26 18.75 31.44
N PHE A 728 -1.48 19.07 31.02
CA PHE A 728 -2.70 18.42 31.49
C PHE A 728 -3.15 17.36 30.48
N VAL A 729 -3.51 16.17 30.95
CA VAL A 729 -4.06 15.09 30.14
C VAL A 729 -5.46 14.77 30.65
N VAL A 730 -6.46 14.95 29.80
CA VAL A 730 -7.88 14.88 30.18
C VAL A 730 -8.66 14.12 29.12
N GLY A 731 -9.69 13.36 29.52
CA GLY A 731 -10.66 12.83 28.57
C GLY A 731 -11.65 13.91 28.12
N ASN A 732 -12.02 13.92 26.85
CA ASN A 732 -13.07 14.80 26.31
C ASN A 732 -14.35 14.62 27.13
N GLY A 733 -14.78 13.37 27.29
CA GLY A 733 -15.86 12.91 28.16
C GLY A 733 -17.24 13.50 27.85
N GLY A 734 -17.39 14.22 26.74
CA GLY A 734 -18.64 14.63 26.10
C GLY A 734 -19.79 15.05 27.04
N LYS A 735 -21.02 14.90 26.55
CA LYS A 735 -22.24 15.01 27.38
C LYS A 735 -22.48 13.70 28.12
N ALA A 736 -21.57 13.32 29.02
CA ALA A 736 -21.73 12.13 29.85
C ALA A 736 -22.78 12.37 30.95
N GLY A 737 -23.76 11.48 31.04
CA GLY A 737 -24.68 11.41 32.20
C GLY A 737 -24.05 10.65 33.37
N GLY A 738 -24.65 10.75 34.56
CA GLY A 738 -24.14 10.14 35.78
C GLY A 738 -23.23 11.08 36.59
N ASP A 739 -22.34 10.50 37.39
CA ASP A 739 -21.53 11.22 38.38
C ASP A 739 -20.64 12.32 37.75
N ARG A 740 -20.02 12.04 36.59
CA ARG A 740 -19.25 13.04 35.82
C ARG A 740 -20.11 14.24 35.40
N GLY A 741 -21.34 13.98 34.96
CA GLY A 741 -22.27 15.04 34.55
C GLY A 741 -22.64 15.98 35.70
N VAL A 742 -22.68 15.47 36.94
CA VAL A 742 -22.88 16.29 38.15
C VAL A 742 -21.61 17.09 38.48
N MET A 743 -20.43 16.46 38.41
CA MET A 743 -19.16 17.15 38.68
C MET A 743 -18.79 18.21 37.62
N THR A 744 -19.40 18.14 36.44
CA THR A 744 -19.22 19.10 35.34
C THR A 744 -20.48 19.93 35.06
N SER A 745 -21.51 19.80 35.91
CA SER A 745 -22.72 20.63 35.83
C SER A 745 -22.36 22.11 35.98
N ASP A 746 -22.98 22.98 35.19
CA ASP A 746 -22.73 24.42 35.13
C ASP A 746 -21.38 24.84 34.48
N MET A 747 -20.48 23.90 34.10
CA MET A 747 -19.28 24.21 33.32
C MET A 747 -19.55 24.42 31.83
N GLY A 748 -20.80 24.24 31.38
CA GLY A 748 -21.18 24.22 29.96
C GLY A 748 -22.58 24.77 29.67
N ASP A 749 -23.14 25.60 30.56
CA ASP A 749 -24.43 26.23 30.30
C ASP A 749 -24.26 27.47 29.42
N LEU A 750 -24.76 27.32 28.18
CA LEU A 750 -24.86 28.28 27.06
C LEU A 750 -23.72 28.13 26.03
N ASP A 751 -23.99 27.31 25.01
CA ASP A 751 -23.26 27.20 23.75
C ASP A 751 -21.74 26.91 23.84
N GLU A 752 -21.35 25.65 24.12
CA GLU A 752 -19.95 25.17 24.04
C GLU A 752 -19.22 25.77 22.82
N GLU A 753 -18.29 26.70 23.06
CA GLU A 753 -17.52 27.35 22.02
C GLU A 753 -16.54 26.34 21.40
N CYS A 754 -16.12 25.32 22.14
CA CYS A 754 -15.17 24.28 21.68
C CYS A 754 -15.54 22.85 22.10
N PRO A 755 -16.64 22.24 21.58
CA PRO A 755 -17.09 20.90 21.97
C PRO A 755 -16.11 19.77 21.59
N GLU A 756 -15.14 20.04 20.71
CA GLU A 756 -14.05 19.11 20.44
C GLU A 756 -13.10 18.88 21.64
N LEU A 757 -13.10 19.75 22.66
CA LEU A 757 -12.31 19.60 23.88
C LEU A 757 -13.09 19.06 25.08
N GLY A 758 -14.43 19.13 25.05
CA GLY A 758 -15.28 18.81 26.20
C GLY A 758 -15.19 19.85 27.32
N PRO A 759 -16.02 19.75 28.37
CA PRO A 759 -16.22 20.81 29.36
C PRO A 759 -14.95 21.14 30.15
N VAL A 760 -14.20 20.12 30.58
CA VAL A 760 -12.96 20.30 31.35
C VAL A 760 -11.82 20.80 30.45
N GLY A 761 -11.71 20.26 29.23
CA GLY A 761 -10.68 20.66 28.27
C GLY A 761 -10.87 22.11 27.80
N GLU A 762 -12.10 22.53 27.58
CA GLU A 762 -12.47 23.90 27.22
C GLU A 762 -12.11 24.89 28.32
N LEU A 763 -12.43 24.59 29.58
CA LEU A 763 -12.04 25.43 30.72
C LEU A 763 -10.52 25.59 30.84
N LEU A 764 -9.75 24.49 30.71
CA LEU A 764 -8.29 24.55 30.79
C LEU A 764 -7.67 25.28 29.58
N ALA A 765 -8.32 25.20 28.42
CA ALA A 765 -7.90 25.90 27.21
C ALA A 765 -8.32 27.38 27.17
N SER A 766 -9.26 27.79 28.03
CA SER A 766 -9.79 29.16 28.08
C SER A 766 -8.74 30.21 28.41
N ASP A 767 -9.04 31.45 28.01
CA ASP A 767 -8.22 32.63 28.32
C ASP A 767 -8.24 32.98 29.83
N ASP A 768 -9.21 32.49 30.60
CA ASP A 768 -9.35 32.75 32.04
C ASP A 768 -8.27 32.03 32.88
N MET A 769 -7.70 30.95 32.33
CA MET A 769 -6.66 30.15 32.97
C MET A 769 -5.26 30.56 32.48
N VAL A 770 -4.91 31.84 32.65
CA VAL A 770 -3.60 32.40 32.26
C VAL A 770 -2.49 31.72 33.08
N GLY A 771 -1.53 31.09 32.39
CA GLY A 771 -0.44 30.33 33.02
C GLY A 771 -0.68 28.82 33.14
N CYS A 772 -1.81 28.31 32.65
CA CYS A 772 -1.98 26.86 32.48
C CYS A 772 -1.05 26.34 31.37
N GLY A 773 -0.43 25.18 31.61
CA GLY A 773 0.43 24.50 30.63
C GLY A 773 -0.34 23.97 29.42
N SER A 774 0.33 23.22 28.54
CA SER A 774 -0.32 22.58 27.39
C SER A 774 -1.43 21.62 27.84
N VAL A 775 -2.48 21.45 27.04
CA VAL A 775 -3.61 20.57 27.37
C VAL A 775 -3.80 19.54 26.26
N LEU A 776 -3.70 18.25 26.59
CA LEU A 776 -4.01 17.14 25.70
C LEU A 776 -5.37 16.56 26.08
N VAL A 777 -6.35 16.71 25.18
CA VAL A 777 -7.66 16.12 25.32
C VAL A 777 -7.72 14.83 24.51
N LEU A 778 -8.08 13.71 25.15
CA LEU A 778 -8.18 12.40 24.52
C LEU A 778 -9.63 11.95 24.39
N GLN A 779 -9.96 11.35 23.25
CA GLN A 779 -11.26 10.74 23.00
C GLN A 779 -11.06 9.30 22.52
N GLN A 780 -11.75 8.37 23.18
CA GLN A 780 -11.83 6.97 22.77
C GLN A 780 -12.66 6.85 21.49
N HIS A 781 -12.26 5.93 20.60
CA HIS A 781 -13.05 5.61 19.43
C HIS A 781 -14.26 4.77 19.84
N LYS A 782 -15.45 5.10 19.33
CA LYS A 782 -16.66 4.31 19.60
C LYS A 782 -16.57 2.96 18.88
N VAL A 783 -16.21 1.91 19.61
CA VAL A 783 -16.30 0.53 19.11
C VAL A 783 -17.77 0.24 18.88
N ARG A 784 -18.22 0.21 17.62
CA ARG A 784 -19.49 -0.45 17.26
C ARG A 784 -19.30 -1.95 17.52
N ARG A 785 -19.44 -2.36 18.79
CA ARG A 785 -19.58 -3.78 19.12
C ARG A 785 -20.83 -4.23 18.36
N PRO A 786 -20.74 -5.17 17.39
CA PRO A 786 -21.96 -5.78 16.89
C PRO A 786 -22.67 -6.31 18.13
N LYS A 787 -23.92 -5.90 18.35
CA LYS A 787 -24.74 -6.42 19.45
C LYS A 787 -24.52 -7.92 19.46
N HIS A 788 -23.81 -8.42 20.45
CA HIS A 788 -23.74 -9.84 20.68
C HIS A 788 -25.22 -10.22 20.82
N LYS A 789 -25.78 -10.92 19.83
CA LYS A 789 -26.85 -11.85 20.14
C LYS A 789 -26.27 -12.62 21.29
N GLN A 790 -26.80 -12.39 22.50
CA GLN A 790 -26.48 -13.16 23.68
C GLN A 790 -26.38 -14.59 23.18
N MET A 791 -25.15 -15.09 23.18
CA MET A 791 -24.93 -16.50 23.03
C MET A 791 -25.67 -17.01 24.26
N ARG A 792 -26.88 -17.55 24.05
CA ARG A 792 -27.63 -18.23 25.09
C ARG A 792 -26.59 -19.15 25.71
N THR A 793 -26.18 -18.84 26.93
CA THR A 793 -25.50 -19.79 27.78
C THR A 793 -26.41 -20.99 27.76
N TRP A 794 -25.95 -22.04 27.09
CA TRP A 794 -26.60 -23.33 27.15
C TRP A 794 -26.48 -23.75 28.61
N ASN A 795 -27.54 -23.51 29.39
CA ASN A 795 -27.72 -24.15 30.67
C ASN A 795 -27.69 -25.65 30.39
N MET A 796 -26.61 -26.30 30.83
CA MET A 796 -26.42 -27.76 30.80
C MET A 796 -27.30 -28.49 31.81
N ASP A 797 -28.32 -27.83 32.38
CA ASP A 797 -29.21 -28.41 33.40
C ASP A 797 -30.64 -28.68 32.91
N ASN A 798 -30.93 -28.50 31.61
CA ASN A 798 -32.30 -28.71 31.07
C ASN A 798 -32.43 -29.78 29.97
N GLN A 799 -31.49 -30.73 29.88
CA GLN A 799 -31.53 -31.84 28.92
C GLN A 799 -31.71 -33.23 29.58
N GLN A 800 -32.54 -33.33 30.61
CA GLN A 800 -33.03 -34.64 31.09
C GLN A 800 -34.56 -34.81 31.08
N GLN A 801 -35.33 -33.88 30.53
CA GLN A 801 -36.80 -33.97 30.56
C GLN A 801 -37.51 -34.07 29.20
N GLN A 802 -36.82 -34.29 28.08
CA GLN A 802 -37.54 -34.31 26.81
C GLN A 802 -36.92 -35.19 25.72
N TYR A 803 -36.74 -36.48 25.99
CA TYR A 803 -36.68 -37.51 24.95
C TYR A 803 -37.14 -38.87 25.51
N GLN A 804 -38.42 -39.18 25.32
CA GLN A 804 -38.85 -40.57 25.09
C GLN A 804 -39.93 -40.58 24.00
N PRO A 805 -39.84 -41.48 23.01
CA PRO A 805 -40.58 -41.39 21.76
C PRO A 805 -42.01 -41.95 21.90
N GLN A 806 -43.00 -41.26 21.33
CA GLN A 806 -44.35 -41.80 21.15
C GLN A 806 -44.39 -42.73 19.93
N ALA A 807 -44.85 -43.95 20.14
CA ALA A 807 -45.34 -44.88 19.12
C ALA A 807 -46.71 -45.45 19.59
N PRO A 808 -47.57 -45.92 18.67
CA PRO A 808 -48.95 -45.42 18.53
C PRO A 808 -50.01 -46.16 19.37
N HIS A 809 -51.17 -45.47 19.48
CA HIS A 809 -52.46 -45.89 20.01
C HIS A 809 -52.81 -47.38 19.86
N TYR A 810 -53.31 -47.99 20.94
CA TYR A 810 -54.58 -48.75 20.95
C TYR A 810 -55.13 -48.82 22.39
N GLN A 811 -56.45 -48.61 22.52
CA GLN A 811 -57.23 -48.68 23.76
C GLN A 811 -57.33 -50.11 24.29
N ALA A 812 -57.24 -50.29 25.61
CA ALA A 812 -57.89 -51.37 26.34
C ALA A 812 -58.13 -50.92 27.80
N ASP A 813 -59.32 -51.25 28.27
CA ASP A 813 -59.97 -50.91 29.54
C ASP A 813 -59.26 -51.43 30.80
N GLU A 814 -59.66 -50.85 31.96
CA GLU A 814 -59.95 -51.45 33.28
C GLU A 814 -58.98 -52.54 33.82
N ASP A 815 -58.53 -52.60 35.07
CA ASP A 815 -59.02 -52.15 36.37
C ASP A 815 -57.98 -52.64 37.42
N VAL A 816 -57.91 -51.99 38.61
CA VAL A 816 -57.75 -52.58 39.98
C VAL A 816 -56.50 -53.48 40.24
N SER A 817 -55.68 -53.42 41.30
CA SER A 817 -55.83 -53.21 42.75
C SER A 817 -54.43 -53.25 43.43
N ASP A 818 -54.35 -52.56 44.57
CA ASP A 818 -53.74 -52.96 45.86
C ASP A 818 -52.26 -53.31 46.06
N SER A 819 -51.76 -52.71 47.16
CA SER A 819 -50.93 -53.29 48.24
C SER A 819 -49.51 -53.75 47.86
N ASP A 820 -48.50 -53.75 48.72
CA ASP A 820 -48.23 -53.35 50.11
C ASP A 820 -46.70 -53.48 50.27
N ASP A 821 -46.16 -52.84 51.31
CA ASP A 821 -45.03 -53.29 52.16
C ASP A 821 -43.69 -53.78 51.54
N ALA A 822 -42.53 -53.73 52.17
CA ALA A 822 -41.93 -53.05 53.31
C ALA A 822 -40.46 -53.56 53.35
N VAL A 823 -39.63 -52.89 54.17
CA VAL A 823 -38.68 -53.55 55.10
C VAL A 823 -37.31 -54.11 54.59
N VAL A 824 -36.24 -53.49 55.14
CA VAL A 824 -35.10 -54.11 55.89
C VAL A 824 -33.76 -54.44 55.19
N ASP A 825 -32.75 -53.63 55.57
CA ASP A 825 -31.50 -53.98 56.29
C ASP A 825 -30.18 -54.45 55.63
N ILE A 826 -29.11 -53.88 56.23
CA ILE A 826 -27.93 -54.54 56.84
C ILE A 826 -26.55 -54.60 56.13
N LEU A 827 -25.60 -53.94 56.82
CA LEU A 827 -24.16 -54.21 57.09
C LEU A 827 -23.09 -54.26 55.98
N GLY A 828 -21.94 -53.63 56.29
CA GLY A 828 -20.67 -54.38 56.33
C GLY A 828 -19.36 -53.74 55.82
N SER A 829 -18.66 -53.04 56.72
CA SER A 829 -17.19 -53.08 56.98
C SER A 829 -16.12 -52.89 55.87
N ALA A 830 -15.38 -51.77 56.01
CA ALA A 830 -13.95 -51.65 56.37
C ALA A 830 -12.78 -52.11 55.45
N SER A 831 -11.78 -51.20 55.39
CA SER A 831 -10.32 -51.41 55.53
C SER A 831 -9.46 -51.69 54.27
N SER A 832 -8.66 -50.69 53.86
CA SER A 832 -7.17 -50.67 54.00
C SER A 832 -6.46 -49.84 52.89
N ALA A 833 -5.56 -48.96 53.32
CA ALA A 833 -4.45 -48.37 52.54
C ALA A 833 -3.15 -49.18 52.86
N PRO A 834 -1.90 -48.88 52.41
CA PRO A 834 -1.40 -47.66 51.72
C PRO A 834 -0.20 -47.85 50.73
N THR A 835 0.39 -46.70 50.33
CA THR A 835 1.85 -46.39 50.10
C THR A 835 2.59 -46.54 48.75
N ASN A 836 3.01 -45.35 48.25
CA ASN A 836 4.37 -44.86 47.89
C ASN A 836 5.09 -45.10 46.53
N ARG A 837 5.59 -43.95 45.99
CA ARG A 837 6.87 -43.65 45.25
C ARG A 837 7.08 -44.34 43.87
N SER A 838 7.81 -43.81 42.86
CA SER A 838 8.80 -42.73 42.71
C SER A 838 8.92 -42.21 41.25
N LEU A 839 9.43 -40.97 41.17
CA LEU A 839 10.17 -40.24 40.12
C LEU A 839 10.79 -40.93 38.87
N LYS A 840 10.57 -40.28 37.70
CA LYS A 840 11.48 -39.93 36.54
C LYS A 840 12.19 -41.04 35.71
N PRO A 841 12.78 -40.72 34.52
CA PRO A 841 12.32 -39.89 33.39
C PRO A 841 12.61 -40.52 31.99
N ASN A 842 12.14 -39.87 30.92
CA ASN A 842 12.89 -39.63 29.66
C ASN A 842 12.28 -38.44 28.93
#